data_AF-A0A246PUN0-F1
#
_entry.id   AF-A0A246PUN0-F1
#
_cell.length_a   1.000
_cell.length_b   1.000
_cell.length_c   1.000
_cell.angle_alpha   90.00
_cell.angle_beta   90.00
_cell.angle_gamma   90.00
#
_symmetry.space_group_name_H-M   'P 1'
#
loop_
_entity.id
_entity.type
_entity.pdbx_description
1 polymer ?
#
loop_
_entity_poly.entity_id
_entity_poly.type
_entity_poly.pdbx_seq_one_letter_code
_entity_poly.pdbx_strand_id
1 'polypeptide(L)'
;MSKKKSSRVLVAGICISTLLSPVAFEASKGYAAPLEENKGGKLEEVKENKFEQRTFHVPGKGDIEKETKRLKVSFHLSVNEPTGIYAAPNEEITIEIKGTQSIQAFMGTRSYDEKAPEKFDLKPGKNVISSPNGGILYFYNMNDEGEVTASVTNGGSHFPLFILGKHTKKDFDEMLKKYKDPYAVELKGERSLITASYNAVQDHMNDTDPTKLMKLHDKIIRLENAVAGLSEDGIGVAKSPNHYVQFVEKRNPDEDDYMFATDYRTAYIPKVMNRVLDLEVLEKDGWGPWHEVGHLHQQRPWDWDAVGEVTVNIYSLAVQKALGNKLDMEEHYEKSFEYLERPIAERVIDEIDPLTMFWQLNIVYGEDFYPTLHQAYRLLSEEEMPTSDEEKKQMFVYMTSKVAGQNLVPFFKEWGLTPSDETREKIEKLNLPKLEKEIWKATDSNDIREKQVEPYKVPYGEPANEVQNLVVGTNFDEEKAGKLVQNLGENVKVTGKIIWSKLDAGKQEVLVEIEDEKGNKNSIPVQVNGIYGDSIIFQGISNDVMSTVTLRHNEKELNVNFTSNKIHYRFEKEAYMGLTVYDRNGIEKKRVSAEGQETGKRFAELNGVDFEYGDVVKVFHAEPSRLKWYQNNKLADQGKAKNKKEKFFKITPQGFELKDSLQEVTAKPQKVVVGMDVDKLDPKEFVQVKDGEVVGFVEKPNTTKIGEQKVKVETKDRFGNKQVTEVPVEVVYGDSIVYAGYGDDIASIVTLKHEEKKFHVTDMDSEIHEYFNKELYMGITLYDRDGKEKKHVTAEGQETSENFAKQVNGMQFEYGDVVKVFHVEPDRLKWYQNNTLTGQGEKKGAKELFFKVTEKGFERMDMLQEVTAKPQQVVVGTDIEKLDAKNFVDVKDGEVVGFVEKPNTSKIGEQQVKVETKDRFGNKKVTEVPLEVTYGDSLVYQGLSDVIRSIVTVNHDDQKLHVTYTNEQIHSYFKNELYMGITLYDQNGMEKKHVTAEGQETSKNFAEQVNGTSFQYGDVVKVYHAESGRLIWYKNSELVGKGDKKKFKEISFKITPNGLEQVQ
;
A
#
# COMPACT_ATOMS: atom_id res chain seq x y z
N MET A 1 -5.48 -7.03 98.32
CA MET A 1 -5.85 -5.67 97.87
C MET A 1 -5.57 -5.60 96.38
N SER A 2 -6.43 -5.19 95.45
CA SER A 2 -7.85 -4.82 95.44
C SER A 2 -8.38 -5.00 94.01
N LYS A 3 -9.41 -5.83 93.91
CA LYS A 3 -10.56 -5.88 92.98
C LYS A 3 -10.70 -4.79 91.89
N LYS A 4 -11.06 -5.23 90.67
CA LYS A 4 -12.28 -4.79 89.97
C LYS A 4 -12.90 -5.94 89.16
N LYS A 5 -14.22 -6.09 89.33
CA LYS A 5 -15.07 -7.22 88.94
C LYS A 5 -15.63 -7.08 87.53
N SER A 6 -15.92 -8.23 86.93
CA SER A 6 -16.79 -8.43 85.76
C SER A 6 -18.27 -8.20 86.08
N SER A 7 -19.03 -7.85 85.05
CA SER A 7 -20.45 -8.21 84.94
C SER A 7 -20.78 -8.44 83.45
N ARG A 8 -21.26 -9.65 83.17
CA ARG A 8 -21.97 -10.05 81.95
C ARG A 8 -23.43 -9.63 82.13
N VAL A 9 -24.04 -9.08 81.08
CA VAL A 9 -25.48 -9.16 80.87
C VAL A 9 -25.72 -9.72 79.48
N LEU A 10 -26.46 -10.81 79.47
CA LEU A 10 -26.99 -11.57 78.35
C LEU A 10 -28.36 -10.96 78.02
N VAL A 11 -28.62 -10.57 76.78
CA VAL A 11 -30.00 -10.39 76.30
C VAL A 11 -30.10 -11.01 74.91
N ALA A 12 -30.96 -12.02 74.82
CA ALA A 12 -31.36 -12.69 73.61
C ALA A 12 -32.23 -11.75 72.74
N GLY A 13 -31.93 -11.67 71.44
CA GLY A 13 -32.80 -11.08 70.43
C GLY A 13 -33.52 -12.19 69.67
N ILE A 14 -34.76 -12.47 70.07
CA ILE A 14 -35.68 -13.38 69.38
C ILE A 14 -36.22 -12.65 68.15
N CYS A 15 -36.08 -13.28 66.98
CA CYS A 15 -36.84 -12.99 65.78
C CYS A 15 -38.30 -13.42 65.97
N ILE A 16 -39.26 -12.56 65.62
CA ILE A 16 -40.49 -12.83 64.83
C ILE A 16 -41.43 -11.62 64.89
N SER A 17 -41.72 -11.10 63.68
CA SER A 17 -42.94 -10.48 63.16
C SER A 17 -43.55 -9.19 63.76
N THR A 18 -43.70 -8.25 62.82
CA THR A 18 -44.89 -7.43 62.50
C THR A 18 -45.36 -6.31 63.43
N LEU A 19 -45.68 -5.21 62.73
CA LEU A 19 -46.49 -4.05 63.10
C LEU A 19 -45.76 -2.88 63.80
N LEU A 20 -45.81 -1.76 63.07
CA LEU A 20 -45.66 -0.38 63.53
C LEU A 20 -44.22 0.11 63.75
N SER A 21 -43.61 0.63 62.69
CA SER A 21 -42.70 1.76 62.80
C SER A 21 -43.00 2.76 61.67
N PRO A 22 -42.96 4.07 61.96
CA PRO A 22 -43.51 5.09 61.08
C PRO A 22 -42.61 5.22 59.86
N VAL A 23 -43.20 5.06 58.67
CA VAL A 23 -42.59 5.47 57.41
C VAL A 23 -42.28 6.96 57.54
N ALA A 24 -41.03 7.27 57.88
CA ALA A 24 -40.48 8.58 57.59
C ALA A 24 -40.38 8.65 56.07
N PHE A 25 -41.40 9.27 55.46
CA PHE A 25 -41.36 9.78 54.11
C PHE A 25 -40.14 10.69 53.98
N GLU A 26 -39.00 10.16 53.50
CA GLU A 26 -38.05 10.99 52.80
C GLU A 26 -38.60 11.15 51.38
N ALA A 27 -39.31 12.26 51.19
CA ALA A 27 -39.57 12.81 49.88
C ALA A 27 -38.25 12.88 49.09
N SER A 28 -38.33 12.59 47.80
CA SER A 28 -37.20 12.72 46.89
C SER A 28 -36.50 14.07 47.10
N LYS A 29 -35.19 14.02 47.30
CA LYS A 29 -34.34 15.21 47.26
C LYS A 29 -34.27 15.68 45.82
N GLY A 30 -35.29 16.44 45.43
CA GLY A 30 -35.46 17.12 44.16
C GLY A 30 -36.77 17.88 44.22
N TYR A 31 -36.71 19.16 44.59
CA TYR A 31 -37.81 20.09 44.91
C TYR A 31 -38.32 20.12 46.34
N ALA A 32 -37.53 20.75 47.20
CA ALA A 32 -38.06 21.66 48.20
C ALA A 32 -37.17 22.91 48.29
N ALA A 33 -37.47 23.90 47.44
CA ALA A 33 -37.13 25.30 47.70
C ALA A 33 -38.39 26.14 47.48
N PRO A 34 -38.68 27.10 48.37
CA PRO A 34 -40.02 27.54 48.70
C PRO A 34 -40.58 28.56 47.70
N LEU A 35 -41.89 28.52 47.47
CA LEU A 35 -42.64 29.74 47.18
C LEU A 35 -43.27 30.23 48.49
N GLU A 36 -42.61 31.27 49.02
CA GLU A 36 -43.06 32.25 50.01
C GLU A 36 -43.15 31.81 51.48
N GLU A 37 -42.03 32.03 52.20
CA GLU A 37 -42.13 32.57 53.56
C GLU A 37 -43.04 33.80 53.51
N ASN A 38 -44.18 33.69 54.18
CA ASN A 38 -45.07 34.80 54.49
C ASN A 38 -44.35 35.74 55.49
N LYS A 39 -43.44 36.57 54.98
CA LYS A 39 -42.78 37.65 55.74
C LYS A 39 -43.55 38.95 55.52
N GLY A 40 -44.49 39.19 56.44
CA GLY A 40 -44.84 40.52 56.89
C GLY A 40 -45.39 41.49 55.84
N GLY A 41 -46.72 41.51 55.71
CA GLY A 41 -47.49 42.74 55.58
C GLY A 41 -47.03 43.77 54.54
N LYS A 42 -47.24 43.46 53.26
CA LYS A 42 -47.79 44.34 52.21
C LYS A 42 -47.85 43.54 50.92
N LEU A 43 -49.05 43.33 50.39
CA LEU A 43 -49.28 42.77 49.06
C LEU A 43 -48.73 43.74 48.01
N GLU A 44 -47.55 43.46 47.46
CA GLU A 44 -47.19 43.92 46.13
C GLU A 44 -48.03 43.14 45.10
N GLU A 45 -48.53 43.82 44.08
CA GLU A 45 -49.26 43.22 42.97
C GLU A 45 -48.39 42.17 42.27
N VAL A 46 -48.71 40.89 42.46
CA VAL A 46 -48.13 39.78 41.71
C VAL A 46 -48.52 39.93 40.23
N LYS A 47 -47.59 40.41 39.41
CA LYS A 47 -47.72 40.52 37.94
C LYS A 47 -47.49 39.19 37.20
N GLU A 48 -46.96 38.16 37.86
CA GLU A 48 -46.70 36.85 37.27
C GLU A 48 -47.86 35.87 37.50
N ASN A 49 -48.25 35.17 36.44
CA ASN A 49 -49.28 34.15 36.50
C ASN A 49 -48.77 32.92 37.24
N LYS A 50 -49.33 32.62 38.42
CA LYS A 50 -48.89 31.52 39.31
C LYS A 50 -48.86 30.11 38.67
N PHE A 51 -49.45 29.92 37.49
CA PHE A 51 -49.50 28.64 36.77
C PHE A 51 -48.58 28.57 35.53
N GLU A 52 -47.88 29.65 35.18
CA GLU A 52 -47.10 29.74 33.94
C GLU A 52 -45.60 29.72 34.22
N GLN A 53 -45.03 28.51 34.27
CA GLN A 53 -43.59 28.30 34.41
C GLN A 53 -42.92 28.34 33.03
N ARG A 54 -42.00 29.28 32.81
CA ARG A 54 -41.23 29.38 31.55
C ARG A 54 -39.75 29.06 31.69
N THR A 55 -39.28 28.79 32.90
CA THR A 55 -37.93 28.29 33.18
C THR A 55 -38.02 26.91 33.79
N PHE A 56 -37.31 25.94 33.22
CA PHE A 56 -37.38 24.52 33.52
C PHE A 56 -36.00 24.03 33.96
N HIS A 57 -35.94 23.31 35.08
CA HIS A 57 -34.78 22.51 35.43
C HIS A 57 -35.05 21.09 34.93
N VAL A 58 -34.42 20.72 33.82
CA VAL A 58 -34.64 19.46 33.12
C VAL A 58 -33.70 18.40 33.70
N PRO A 59 -34.22 17.40 34.45
CA PRO A 59 -33.39 16.39 35.09
C PRO A 59 -32.78 15.44 34.05
N GLY A 60 -31.55 15.01 34.29
CA GLY A 60 -30.90 13.96 33.53
C GLY A 60 -31.63 12.64 33.70
N LYS A 61 -32.18 12.10 32.61
CA LYS A 61 -32.92 10.83 32.59
C LYS A 61 -32.10 9.66 32.03
N GLY A 62 -30.90 9.93 31.52
CA GLY A 62 -30.10 8.97 30.77
C GLY A 62 -30.60 8.78 29.34
N ASP A 63 -29.81 8.06 28.55
CA ASP A 63 -30.12 7.72 27.16
C ASP A 63 -31.14 6.57 27.10
N ILE A 64 -32.26 6.78 26.41
CA ILE A 64 -33.36 5.82 26.37
C ILE A 64 -33.00 4.53 25.62
N GLU A 65 -32.15 4.58 24.60
CA GLU A 65 -31.75 3.38 23.87
C GLU A 65 -30.85 2.49 24.73
N LYS A 66 -29.93 3.11 25.50
CA LYS A 66 -29.12 2.38 26.48
C LYS A 66 -30.01 1.73 27.54
N GLU A 67 -31.02 2.46 28.00
CA GLU A 67 -31.90 1.98 29.06
C GLU A 67 -32.77 0.80 28.60
N THR A 68 -33.38 0.88 27.42
CA THR A 68 -34.12 -0.24 26.81
C THR A 68 -33.22 -1.47 26.65
N LYS A 69 -31.97 -1.30 26.21
CA LYS A 69 -30.98 -2.38 26.10
C LYS A 69 -30.50 -2.93 27.45
N ARG A 70 -30.47 -2.13 28.52
CA ARG A 70 -30.14 -2.60 29.87
C ARG A 70 -31.28 -3.44 30.43
N LEU A 71 -32.52 -2.98 30.24
CA LEU A 71 -33.72 -3.63 30.75
C LEU A 71 -34.10 -4.91 29.98
N LYS A 72 -33.60 -5.05 28.75
CA LYS A 72 -33.89 -6.14 27.79
C LYS A 72 -35.35 -6.16 27.33
N VAL A 73 -35.96 -4.98 27.23
CA VAL A 73 -37.35 -4.80 26.79
C VAL A 73 -37.43 -4.35 25.33
N SER A 74 -38.60 -4.46 24.72
CA SER A 74 -38.82 -4.11 23.31
C SER A 74 -39.11 -2.62 23.10
N PHE A 75 -39.88 -2.01 24.00
CA PHE A 75 -40.35 -0.64 23.84
C PHE A 75 -39.53 0.38 24.63
N HIS A 76 -39.38 1.56 24.06
CA HIS A 76 -38.84 2.72 24.77
C HIS A 76 -39.86 3.27 25.77
N LEU A 77 -39.41 3.72 26.94
CA LEU A 77 -40.19 4.56 27.86
C LEU A 77 -40.22 6.02 27.37
N SER A 78 -41.08 6.85 27.98
CA SER A 78 -41.24 8.23 27.56
C SER A 78 -40.01 9.08 27.88
N VAL A 79 -39.50 9.74 26.86
CA VAL A 79 -38.42 10.74 26.94
C VAL A 79 -38.92 12.13 27.33
N ASN A 80 -40.23 12.32 27.41
CA ASN A 80 -40.86 13.63 27.56
C ASN A 80 -40.72 14.15 29.00
N GLU A 81 -40.11 15.32 29.15
CA GLU A 81 -40.28 16.18 30.32
C GLU A 81 -41.30 17.29 29.97
N PRO A 82 -42.50 17.32 30.60
CA PRO A 82 -43.58 18.22 30.21
C PRO A 82 -43.26 19.67 30.56
N THR A 83 -43.57 20.58 29.64
CA THR A 83 -43.39 22.03 29.84
C THR A 83 -44.68 22.77 30.15
N GLY A 84 -45.85 22.20 29.80
CA GLY A 84 -47.13 22.89 29.86
C GLY A 84 -47.24 24.04 28.84
N ILE A 85 -46.43 24.00 27.77
CA ILE A 85 -46.43 24.97 26.67
C ILE A 85 -46.87 24.28 25.38
N TYR A 86 -47.85 24.88 24.70
CA TYR A 86 -48.33 24.52 23.38
C TYR A 86 -47.84 25.56 22.35
N ALA A 87 -47.27 25.08 21.25
CA ALA A 87 -46.92 25.89 20.09
C ALA A 87 -47.94 25.68 18.97
N ALA A 88 -48.44 26.78 18.40
CA ALA A 88 -49.30 26.70 17.22
C ALA A 88 -48.49 26.25 15.97
N PRO A 89 -49.16 25.74 14.92
CA PRO A 89 -48.51 25.44 13.64
C PRO A 89 -47.67 26.60 13.12
N ASN A 90 -46.38 26.35 12.85
CA ASN A 90 -45.38 27.30 12.40
C ASN A 90 -45.06 28.45 13.38
N GLU A 91 -45.46 28.35 14.64
CA GLU A 91 -45.06 29.33 15.66
C GLU A 91 -43.58 29.16 16.01
N GLU A 92 -42.84 30.27 16.03
CA GLU A 92 -41.46 30.29 16.48
C GLU A 92 -41.37 30.36 18.00
N ILE A 93 -40.69 29.38 18.61
CA ILE A 93 -40.38 29.34 20.03
C ILE A 93 -38.90 29.65 20.22
N THR A 94 -38.60 30.62 21.08
CA THR A 94 -37.22 30.95 21.46
C THR A 94 -36.88 30.35 22.82
N ILE A 95 -35.84 29.52 22.87
CA ILE A 95 -35.41 28.78 24.05
C ILE A 95 -33.95 29.10 24.37
N GLU A 96 -33.68 29.53 25.59
CA GLU A 96 -32.34 29.75 26.12
C GLU A 96 -31.89 28.56 26.98
N ILE A 97 -30.82 27.87 26.59
CA ILE A 97 -30.21 26.78 27.36
C ILE A 97 -29.02 27.30 28.14
N LYS A 98 -29.09 27.25 29.47
CA LYS A 98 -27.97 27.66 30.34
C LYS A 98 -27.02 26.50 30.60
N GLY A 99 -25.74 26.81 30.79
CA GLY A 99 -24.68 25.84 31.08
C GLY A 99 -23.92 25.43 29.82
N THR A 100 -23.29 24.24 29.85
CA THR A 100 -22.45 23.72 28.74
C THR A 100 -23.02 22.48 28.08
N GLN A 101 -24.06 21.88 28.66
CA GLN A 101 -24.68 20.66 28.15
C GLN A 101 -25.80 21.00 27.15
N SER A 102 -25.84 20.26 26.04
CA SER A 102 -26.98 20.27 25.13
C SER A 102 -28.08 19.33 25.62
N ILE A 103 -29.32 19.64 25.25
CA ILE A 103 -30.49 18.78 25.48
C ILE A 103 -31.31 18.67 24.20
N GLN A 104 -32.35 17.85 24.20
CA GLN A 104 -33.32 17.78 23.12
C GLN A 104 -34.65 18.41 23.52
N ALA A 105 -35.41 18.80 22.49
CA ALA A 105 -36.81 19.12 22.63
C ALA A 105 -37.65 18.36 21.59
N PHE A 106 -38.90 18.10 21.95
CA PHE A 106 -39.91 17.53 21.07
C PHE A 106 -41.09 18.49 20.97
N MET A 107 -41.66 18.64 19.79
CA MET A 107 -42.90 19.39 19.57
C MET A 107 -43.95 18.47 18.97
N GLY A 108 -44.99 18.20 19.77
CA GLY A 108 -46.05 17.21 19.50
C GLY A 108 -46.00 16.02 20.45
N THR A 109 -47.09 15.26 20.50
CA THR A 109 -47.27 14.11 21.40
C THR A 109 -47.70 12.88 20.61
N ARG A 110 -46.91 11.80 20.68
CA ARG A 110 -47.19 10.53 19.99
C ARG A 110 -48.54 9.98 20.42
N SER A 111 -49.29 9.41 19.47
CA SER A 111 -50.69 8.93 19.63
C SER A 111 -51.74 10.02 19.89
N TYR A 112 -51.39 11.17 20.49
CA TYR A 112 -52.32 12.29 20.67
C TYR A 112 -52.51 13.11 19.39
N ASP A 113 -51.43 13.25 18.64
CA ASP A 113 -51.34 13.96 17.35
C ASP A 113 -51.24 12.97 16.20
N GLU A 114 -51.79 13.33 15.03
CA GLU A 114 -51.76 12.45 13.84
C GLU A 114 -50.34 12.20 13.32
N LYS A 115 -49.43 13.16 13.52
CA LYS A 115 -48.04 13.06 13.08
C LYS A 115 -47.11 12.87 14.29
N ALA A 116 -46.02 12.15 14.04
CA ALA A 116 -44.95 12.02 15.03
C ALA A 116 -44.37 13.39 15.41
N PRO A 117 -43.90 13.56 16.67
CA PRO A 117 -43.35 14.81 17.13
C PRO A 117 -42.07 15.19 16.39
N GLU A 118 -41.90 16.47 16.14
CA GLU A 118 -40.67 17.01 15.58
C GLU A 118 -39.60 17.11 16.67
N LYS A 119 -38.37 16.68 16.34
CA LYS A 119 -37.25 16.57 17.26
C LYS A 119 -36.24 17.70 16.99
N PHE A 120 -35.78 18.35 18.05
CA PHE A 120 -34.82 19.46 17.99
C PHE A 120 -33.63 19.22 18.92
N ASP A 121 -32.41 19.37 18.41
CA ASP A 121 -31.21 19.40 19.24
C ASP A 121 -30.94 20.84 19.70
N LEU A 122 -31.04 21.09 21.01
CA LEU A 122 -30.85 22.41 21.60
C LEU A 122 -29.43 22.56 22.13
N LYS A 123 -28.71 23.54 21.58
CA LYS A 123 -27.34 23.86 21.98
C LYS A 123 -27.34 24.85 23.16
N PRO A 124 -26.26 24.92 23.96
CA PRO A 124 -26.07 25.99 24.92
C PRO A 124 -26.26 27.38 24.29
N GLY A 125 -26.97 28.28 24.98
CA GLY A 125 -27.37 29.60 24.49
C GLY A 125 -28.75 29.62 23.84
N LYS A 126 -28.97 30.62 22.97
CA LYS A 126 -30.25 30.88 22.29
C LYS A 126 -30.51 29.91 21.15
N ASN A 127 -31.69 29.29 21.14
CA ASN A 127 -32.23 28.45 20.08
C ASN A 127 -33.58 29.01 19.63
N VAL A 128 -33.88 28.92 18.33
CA VAL A 128 -35.19 29.26 17.76
C VAL A 128 -35.67 28.03 17.00
N ILE A 129 -36.83 27.50 17.39
CA ILE A 129 -37.42 26.29 16.81
C ILE A 129 -38.87 26.55 16.40
N SER A 130 -39.36 25.83 15.41
CA SER A 130 -40.74 25.90 14.93
C SER A 130 -41.12 24.59 14.28
N SER A 131 -42.35 24.13 14.44
CA SER A 131 -42.87 22.94 13.74
C SER A 131 -44.06 23.28 12.85
N PRO A 132 -44.14 22.78 11.60
CA PRO A 132 -45.30 22.99 10.74
C PRO A 132 -46.62 22.49 11.30
N ASN A 133 -46.59 21.49 12.20
CA ASN A 133 -47.80 20.93 12.80
C ASN A 133 -48.11 21.54 14.19
N GLY A 134 -47.15 22.26 14.79
CA GLY A 134 -47.25 22.69 16.19
C GLY A 134 -47.25 21.50 17.15
N GLY A 135 -47.74 21.72 18.37
CA GLY A 135 -47.90 20.68 19.39
C GLY A 135 -47.34 21.07 20.75
N ILE A 136 -47.42 20.14 21.71
CA ILE A 136 -46.89 20.33 23.07
C ILE A 136 -45.36 20.29 23.01
N LEU A 137 -44.71 21.24 23.68
CA LEU A 137 -43.26 21.28 23.85
C LEU A 137 -42.84 20.37 25.00
N TYR A 138 -41.89 19.47 24.76
CA TYR A 138 -41.23 18.66 25.78
C TYR A 138 -39.72 18.88 25.73
N PHE A 139 -39.05 18.73 26.87
CA PHE A 139 -37.59 18.64 26.93
C PHE A 139 -37.14 17.21 27.19
N TYR A 140 -35.90 16.90 26.81
CA TYR A 140 -35.24 15.65 27.14
C TYR A 140 -33.75 15.87 27.38
N ASN A 141 -33.32 15.61 28.61
CA ASN A 141 -31.92 15.63 29.01
C ASN A 141 -31.41 14.19 29.11
N MET A 142 -30.61 13.78 28.12
CA MET A 142 -30.03 12.42 28.01
C MET A 142 -28.87 12.15 28.95
N ASN A 143 -28.40 13.15 29.71
CA ASN A 143 -27.34 12.92 30.68
C ASN A 143 -27.87 11.98 31.79
N ASP A 144 -27.04 11.05 32.27
CA ASP A 144 -27.45 10.07 33.29
C ASP A 144 -27.76 10.73 34.64
N GLU A 145 -27.15 11.89 34.90
CA GLU A 145 -27.31 12.69 36.12
C GLU A 145 -27.24 14.19 35.83
N GLY A 146 -27.61 15.01 36.83
CA GLY A 146 -27.56 16.47 36.79
C GLY A 146 -28.82 17.12 36.22
N GLU A 147 -28.83 18.46 36.15
CA GLU A 147 -29.96 19.23 35.65
C GLU A 147 -29.49 20.31 34.67
N VAL A 148 -30.25 20.52 33.60
CA VAL A 148 -30.03 21.61 32.64
C VAL A 148 -31.16 22.62 32.76
N THR A 149 -30.81 23.91 32.87
CA THR A 149 -31.83 24.97 32.92
C THR A 149 -32.18 25.45 31.51
N ALA A 150 -33.43 25.25 31.10
CA ALA A 150 -33.99 25.73 29.83
C ALA A 150 -35.02 26.84 30.09
N SER A 151 -34.99 27.94 29.34
CA SER A 151 -35.95 29.04 29.49
C SER A 151 -36.62 29.38 28.16
N VAL A 152 -37.94 29.27 28.10
CA VAL A 152 -38.75 29.69 26.94
C VAL A 152 -39.00 31.18 27.04
N THR A 153 -38.25 31.96 26.27
CA THR A 153 -38.23 33.43 26.36
C THR A 153 -39.23 34.12 25.44
N ASN A 154 -39.65 33.45 24.36
CA ASN A 154 -40.66 33.95 23.44
C ASN A 154 -41.42 32.80 22.76
N GLY A 155 -42.68 33.05 22.40
CA GLY A 155 -43.56 32.08 21.76
C GLY A 155 -44.19 31.09 22.74
N GLY A 156 -45.21 30.40 22.27
CA GLY A 156 -45.94 29.35 22.96
C GLY A 156 -46.94 29.88 23.98
N SER A 157 -48.05 29.17 24.08
CA SER A 157 -49.14 29.43 25.02
C SER A 157 -49.20 28.35 26.10
N HIS A 158 -49.61 28.72 27.32
CA HIS A 158 -49.74 27.76 28.40
C HIS A 158 -51.09 27.02 28.34
N PHE A 159 -51.09 25.78 28.81
CA PHE A 159 -52.28 24.95 29.01
C PHE A 159 -52.22 24.26 30.38
N PRO A 160 -53.32 23.62 30.85
CA PRO A 160 -53.34 22.96 32.16
C PRO A 160 -52.28 21.84 32.29
N LEU A 161 -51.35 22.02 33.23
CA LEU A 161 -50.36 21.02 33.63
C LEU A 161 -50.40 20.85 35.16
N PHE A 162 -50.98 19.74 35.62
CA PHE A 162 -50.91 19.32 37.02
C PHE A 162 -49.56 18.66 37.31
N ILE A 163 -48.94 18.97 38.45
CA ILE A 163 -47.66 18.39 38.87
C ILE A 163 -47.83 17.93 40.31
N LEU A 164 -47.71 16.62 40.54
CA LEU A 164 -47.78 16.01 41.86
C LEU A 164 -46.73 16.63 42.79
N GLY A 165 -47.13 16.97 44.02
CA GLY A 165 -46.27 17.64 45.01
C GLY A 165 -46.14 19.15 44.84
N LYS A 166 -46.47 19.71 43.66
CA LYS A 166 -46.46 21.17 43.41
C LYS A 166 -47.86 21.78 43.41
N HIS A 167 -48.83 21.13 42.77
CA HIS A 167 -50.19 21.64 42.60
C HIS A 167 -51.18 20.88 43.49
N THR A 168 -52.22 21.56 43.97
CA THR A 168 -53.35 20.96 44.71
C THR A 168 -54.55 20.70 43.78
N LYS A 169 -55.56 19.94 44.24
CA LYS A 169 -56.83 19.82 43.51
C LYS A 169 -57.45 21.19 43.19
N LYS A 170 -57.39 22.12 44.15
CA LYS A 170 -57.91 23.48 43.95
C LYS A 170 -57.18 24.20 42.81
N ASP A 171 -55.85 24.07 42.74
CA ASP A 171 -55.06 24.65 41.65
C ASP A 171 -55.43 24.01 40.31
N PHE A 172 -55.64 22.69 40.27
CA PHE A 172 -56.10 22.00 39.06
C PHE A 172 -57.47 22.51 38.59
N ASP A 173 -58.45 22.58 39.48
CA ASP A 173 -59.79 23.12 39.18
C ASP A 173 -59.71 24.59 38.69
N GLU A 174 -58.78 25.38 39.24
CA GLU A 174 -58.51 26.76 38.80
C GLU A 174 -57.84 26.81 37.41
N MET A 175 -56.92 25.90 37.10
CA MET A 175 -56.31 25.78 35.77
C MET A 175 -57.36 25.46 34.71
N LEU A 176 -58.24 24.48 34.98
CA LEU A 176 -59.31 24.09 34.05
C LEU A 176 -60.32 25.22 33.83
N LYS A 177 -60.61 26.05 34.84
CA LYS A 177 -61.45 27.25 34.69
C LYS A 177 -60.77 28.36 33.90
N LYS A 178 -59.46 28.49 34.04
CA LYS A 178 -58.66 29.56 33.44
C LYS A 178 -58.43 29.33 31.94
N TYR A 179 -57.94 28.16 31.58
CA TYR A 179 -57.62 27.81 30.20
C TYR A 179 -58.85 27.17 29.55
N LYS A 180 -59.60 27.97 28.80
CA LYS A 180 -60.80 27.51 28.08
C LYS A 180 -60.38 26.78 26.80
N ASP A 181 -60.99 25.62 26.55
CA ASP A 181 -60.74 24.76 25.39
C ASP A 181 -59.24 24.55 25.09
N PRO A 182 -58.44 24.12 26.08
CA PRO A 182 -57.01 23.97 25.91
C PRO A 182 -56.70 22.83 24.94
N TYR A 183 -55.52 22.90 24.30
CA TYR A 183 -55.08 21.88 23.34
C TYR A 183 -55.06 20.47 23.94
N ALA A 184 -54.64 20.38 25.22
CA ALA A 184 -54.61 19.17 26.03
C ALA A 184 -54.70 19.54 27.51
N VAL A 185 -54.76 18.53 28.37
CA VAL A 185 -54.50 18.59 29.81
C VAL A 185 -53.43 17.55 30.12
N GLU A 186 -52.40 17.96 30.85
CA GLU A 186 -51.35 17.06 31.31
C GLU A 186 -51.35 16.89 32.83
N LEU A 187 -51.12 15.66 33.29
CA LEU A 187 -50.91 15.35 34.69
C LEU A 187 -49.58 14.61 34.85
N LYS A 188 -48.69 15.18 35.66
CA LYS A 188 -47.35 14.66 35.90
C LYS A 188 -47.23 14.10 37.31
N GLY A 189 -46.91 12.82 37.43
CA GLY A 189 -46.52 12.14 38.65
C GLY A 189 -45.00 12.09 38.82
N GLU A 190 -44.52 11.19 39.68
CA GLU A 190 -43.10 10.91 39.88
C GLU A 190 -42.55 9.97 38.81
N ARG A 191 -43.38 9.06 38.30
CA ARG A 191 -43.06 8.05 37.27
C ARG A 191 -44.09 7.99 36.13
N SER A 192 -45.22 8.67 36.28
CA SER A 192 -46.32 8.70 35.31
C SER A 192 -46.47 10.08 34.65
N LEU A 193 -46.87 10.08 33.37
CA LEU A 193 -47.30 11.28 32.65
C LEU A 193 -48.60 10.97 31.90
N ILE A 194 -49.66 11.72 32.12
CA ILE A 194 -50.92 11.56 31.39
C ILE A 194 -51.07 12.74 30.44
N THR A 195 -51.41 12.47 29.19
CA THR A 195 -51.80 13.49 28.21
C THR A 195 -53.20 13.15 27.68
N ALA A 196 -54.18 13.98 28.03
CA ALA A 196 -55.59 13.79 27.69
C ALA A 196 -56.20 15.06 27.11
N SER A 197 -57.33 14.93 26.43
CA SER A 197 -58.20 16.03 26.03
C SER A 197 -58.89 16.63 27.24
N TYR A 198 -59.23 17.91 27.12
CA TYR A 198 -60.02 18.60 28.13
C TYR A 198 -61.37 17.90 28.39
N ASN A 199 -62.01 17.37 27.33
CA ASN A 199 -63.29 16.65 27.44
C ASN A 199 -63.14 15.36 28.23
N ALA A 200 -62.13 14.53 27.95
CA ALA A 200 -61.91 13.30 28.72
C ALA A 200 -61.68 13.59 30.21
N VAL A 201 -60.96 14.67 30.54
CA VAL A 201 -60.79 15.13 31.93
C VAL A 201 -62.11 15.60 32.53
N GLN A 202 -62.93 16.37 31.81
CA GLN A 202 -64.25 16.78 32.27
C GLN A 202 -65.18 15.57 32.50
N ASP A 203 -65.14 14.56 31.64
CA ASP A 203 -66.07 13.43 31.69
C ASP A 203 -65.70 12.41 32.77
N HIS A 204 -64.41 12.28 33.10
CA HIS A 204 -63.91 11.19 33.94
C HIS A 204 -63.20 11.62 35.22
N MET A 205 -62.92 12.91 35.42
CA MET A 205 -62.24 13.42 36.62
C MET A 205 -63.07 14.35 37.52
N ASN A 206 -64.37 14.51 37.27
CA ASN A 206 -65.20 15.46 38.05
C ASN A 206 -65.11 15.26 39.57
N ASP A 207 -65.11 14.01 40.04
CA ASP A 207 -64.98 13.65 41.47
C ASP A 207 -63.57 13.15 41.84
N THR A 208 -62.66 13.07 40.86
CA THR A 208 -61.30 12.55 41.05
C THR A 208 -60.38 13.62 41.62
N ASP A 209 -59.64 13.28 42.68
CA ASP A 209 -58.51 14.09 43.15
C ASP A 209 -57.26 13.74 42.31
N PRO A 210 -56.72 14.68 41.50
CA PRO A 210 -55.55 14.41 40.66
C PRO A 210 -54.32 13.98 41.48
N THR A 211 -54.25 14.40 42.75
CA THR A 211 -53.18 13.96 43.67
C THR A 211 -53.25 12.46 43.96
N LYS A 212 -54.46 11.94 44.19
CA LYS A 212 -54.68 10.52 44.49
C LYS A 212 -54.51 9.69 43.23
N LEU A 213 -55.03 10.17 42.10
CA LEU A 213 -54.90 9.51 40.80
C LEU A 213 -53.44 9.32 40.41
N MET A 214 -52.63 10.40 40.42
CA MET A 214 -51.22 10.30 40.04
C MET A 214 -50.42 9.42 40.99
N LYS A 215 -50.72 9.43 42.29
CA LYS A 215 -50.12 8.49 43.26
C LYS A 215 -50.48 7.03 42.97
N LEU A 216 -51.70 6.76 42.50
CA LEU A 216 -52.11 5.40 42.14
C LEU A 216 -51.38 4.93 40.87
N HIS A 217 -51.27 5.77 39.84
CA HIS A 217 -50.47 5.47 38.65
C HIS A 217 -49.01 5.20 38.99
N ASP A 218 -48.38 6.06 39.79
CA ASP A 218 -47.00 5.85 40.23
C ASP A 218 -46.85 4.57 41.08
N LYS A 219 -47.86 4.22 41.89
CA LYS A 219 -47.88 2.96 42.65
C LYS A 219 -47.96 1.75 41.72
N ILE A 220 -48.82 1.77 40.69
CA ILE A 220 -48.96 0.69 39.71
C ILE A 220 -47.64 0.46 38.98
N ILE A 221 -47.02 1.52 38.47
CA ILE A 221 -45.71 1.45 37.80
C ILE A 221 -44.66 0.86 38.73
N ARG A 222 -44.66 1.21 40.02
CA ARG A 222 -43.73 0.63 41.01
C ARG A 222 -44.00 -0.85 41.31
N LEU A 223 -45.25 -1.29 41.28
CA LEU A 223 -45.59 -2.70 41.45
C LEU A 223 -45.08 -3.52 40.26
N GLU A 224 -45.24 -3.02 39.04
CA GLU A 224 -44.72 -3.70 37.84
C GLU A 224 -43.19 -3.67 37.76
N ASN A 225 -42.57 -2.53 38.11
CA ASN A 225 -41.13 -2.45 38.31
C ASN A 225 -40.66 -3.50 39.33
N ALA A 226 -41.38 -3.69 40.43
CA ALA A 226 -41.03 -4.69 41.43
C ALA A 226 -41.05 -6.12 40.84
N VAL A 227 -42.08 -6.49 40.08
CA VAL A 227 -42.14 -7.78 39.34
C VAL A 227 -40.95 -7.92 38.39
N ALA A 228 -40.56 -6.84 37.74
CA ALA A 228 -39.37 -6.78 36.90
C ALA A 228 -38.04 -6.75 37.69
N GLY A 229 -38.06 -6.81 39.02
CA GLY A 229 -36.86 -6.74 39.87
C GLY A 229 -36.15 -5.39 39.80
N LEU A 230 -36.93 -4.32 39.68
CA LEU A 230 -36.48 -2.94 39.60
C LEU A 230 -36.94 -2.15 40.83
N SER A 231 -36.04 -1.35 41.41
CA SER A 231 -36.35 -0.40 42.48
C SER A 231 -35.63 0.93 42.28
N GLU A 232 -36.13 2.01 42.87
CA GLU A 232 -35.56 3.35 42.68
C GLU A 232 -34.20 3.54 43.38
N ASP A 233 -33.98 2.81 44.48
CA ASP A 233 -32.71 2.69 45.21
C ASP A 233 -31.79 1.58 44.65
N GLY A 234 -32.28 0.82 43.68
CA GLY A 234 -31.55 -0.26 43.04
C GLY A 234 -30.37 0.24 42.20
N ILE A 235 -29.37 -0.61 42.05
CA ILE A 235 -28.17 -0.35 41.24
C ILE A 235 -28.07 -1.35 40.08
N GLY A 236 -27.38 -0.95 39.01
CA GLY A 236 -27.07 -1.83 37.88
C GLY A 236 -28.31 -2.51 37.30
N VAL A 237 -28.37 -3.85 37.39
CA VAL A 237 -29.48 -4.66 36.86
C VAL A 237 -30.81 -4.50 37.61
N ALA A 238 -30.80 -3.89 38.80
CA ALA A 238 -31.99 -3.64 39.62
C ALA A 238 -32.43 -2.18 39.66
N LYS A 239 -31.70 -1.25 39.01
CA LYS A 239 -32.07 0.17 39.00
C LYS A 239 -33.31 0.40 38.15
N SER A 240 -34.34 1.03 38.71
CA SER A 240 -35.52 1.47 37.95
C SER A 240 -35.17 2.63 37.00
N PRO A 241 -35.79 2.70 35.82
CA PRO A 241 -35.60 3.82 34.89
C PRO A 241 -36.15 5.13 35.47
N ASN A 242 -35.48 6.24 35.13
CA ASN A 242 -35.94 7.61 35.46
C ASN A 242 -36.96 8.17 34.46
N HIS A 243 -37.19 7.45 33.36
CA HIS A 243 -38.16 7.79 32.33
C HIS A 243 -39.59 7.57 32.81
N TYR A 244 -40.55 8.29 32.21
CA TYR A 244 -41.95 8.13 32.56
C TYR A 244 -42.60 7.00 31.77
N VAL A 245 -43.58 6.36 32.38
CA VAL A 245 -44.65 5.71 31.62
C VAL A 245 -45.66 6.80 31.25
N GLN A 246 -45.84 7.02 29.95
CA GLN A 246 -46.77 8.03 29.46
C GLN A 246 -48.06 7.39 28.96
N PHE A 247 -49.19 7.81 29.52
CA PHE A 247 -50.54 7.39 29.17
C PHE A 247 -51.16 8.46 28.27
N VAL A 248 -51.54 8.09 27.05
CA VAL A 248 -51.98 9.06 26.04
C VAL A 248 -53.37 8.72 25.51
N GLU A 249 -54.26 9.71 25.47
CA GLU A 249 -55.51 9.57 24.71
C GLU A 249 -55.22 9.58 23.20
N LYS A 250 -55.61 8.53 22.46
CA LYS A 250 -55.60 8.53 20.99
C LYS A 250 -56.85 9.23 20.47
N ARG A 251 -56.79 10.55 20.31
CA ARG A 251 -57.94 11.39 19.90
C ARG A 251 -58.59 10.96 18.59
N ASN A 252 -57.76 10.52 17.64
CA ASN A 252 -58.18 10.06 16.32
C ASN A 252 -57.83 8.57 16.17
N PRO A 253 -58.64 7.65 16.76
CA PRO A 253 -58.39 6.22 16.66
C PRO A 253 -58.82 5.66 15.30
N ASP A 254 -58.10 4.63 14.86
CA ASP A 254 -58.49 3.77 13.74
C ASP A 254 -59.61 2.81 14.21
N GLU A 255 -60.34 2.18 13.28
CA GLU A 255 -61.56 1.39 13.59
C GLU A 255 -61.31 0.22 14.56
N ASP A 256 -60.14 -0.40 14.48
CA ASP A 256 -59.75 -1.56 15.28
C ASP A 256 -58.94 -1.22 16.55
N ASP A 257 -58.71 0.06 16.84
CA ASP A 257 -57.97 0.46 18.04
C ASP A 257 -58.79 0.30 19.32
N TYR A 258 -58.11 -0.05 20.40
CA TYR A 258 -58.71 -0.09 21.75
C TYR A 258 -57.78 0.49 22.81
N MET A 259 -56.77 -0.29 23.20
CA MET A 259 -55.67 0.09 24.06
C MET A 259 -54.42 -0.56 23.49
N PHE A 260 -53.27 0.11 23.56
CA PHE A 260 -52.03 -0.47 23.09
C PHE A 260 -50.79 0.18 23.72
N ALA A 261 -49.71 -0.59 23.80
CA ALA A 261 -48.39 -0.14 24.19
C ALA A 261 -47.42 -0.20 23.01
N THR A 262 -46.51 0.77 22.95
CA THR A 262 -45.51 0.88 21.88
C THR A 262 -44.47 1.91 22.33
N ASP A 263 -43.44 2.16 21.51
CA ASP A 263 -42.36 3.08 21.86
C ASP A 263 -42.88 4.41 22.43
N TYR A 264 -42.34 4.77 23.58
CA TYR A 264 -42.54 5.98 24.36
C TYR A 264 -43.87 6.11 25.13
N ARG A 265 -44.90 5.28 24.89
CA ARG A 265 -46.23 5.48 25.52
C ARG A 265 -47.13 4.25 25.51
N THR A 266 -48.09 4.24 26.43
CA THR A 266 -49.36 3.52 26.30
C THR A 266 -50.43 4.47 25.76
N ALA A 267 -51.37 3.95 24.98
CA ALA A 267 -52.40 4.75 24.33
C ALA A 267 -53.79 4.12 24.45
N TYR A 268 -54.80 4.98 24.57
CA TYR A 268 -56.17 4.60 24.89
C TYR A 268 -57.15 5.39 24.03
N ILE A 269 -58.13 4.73 23.41
CA ILE A 269 -59.17 5.45 22.67
C ILE A 269 -60.06 6.26 23.62
N PRO A 270 -60.74 7.33 23.17
CA PRO A 270 -61.51 8.22 24.04
C PRO A 270 -62.55 7.49 24.90
N LYS A 271 -63.19 6.45 24.34
CA LYS A 271 -64.23 5.65 25.00
C LYS A 271 -63.77 4.93 26.27
N VAL A 272 -62.46 4.69 26.42
CA VAL A 272 -61.89 3.95 27.57
C VAL A 272 -60.96 4.78 28.44
N MET A 273 -60.89 6.09 28.20
CA MET A 273 -60.10 7.00 29.03
C MET A 273 -60.54 7.04 30.49
N ASN A 274 -61.78 6.62 30.80
CA ASN A 274 -62.22 6.44 32.17
C ASN A 274 -61.32 5.48 32.95
N ARG A 275 -60.79 4.42 32.34
CA ARG A 275 -59.88 3.47 33.01
C ARG A 275 -58.54 4.10 33.41
N VAL A 276 -58.14 5.22 32.79
CA VAL A 276 -56.90 5.95 33.10
C VAL A 276 -57.16 7.14 34.04
N LEU A 277 -58.30 7.82 33.89
CA LEU A 277 -58.58 9.11 34.55
C LEU A 277 -59.48 8.97 35.79
N ASP A 278 -60.30 7.94 35.88
CA ASP A 278 -61.15 7.68 37.03
C ASP A 278 -60.38 6.86 38.07
N LEU A 279 -60.27 7.39 39.29
CA LEU A 279 -59.50 6.77 40.38
C LEU A 279 -60.08 5.41 40.80
N GLU A 280 -61.40 5.29 40.89
CA GLU A 280 -62.05 4.06 41.36
C GLU A 280 -61.99 2.97 40.28
N VAL A 281 -62.22 3.35 39.02
CA VAL A 281 -62.08 2.41 37.90
C VAL A 281 -60.65 1.93 37.77
N LEU A 282 -59.65 2.81 37.82
CA LEU A 282 -58.24 2.41 37.76
C LEU A 282 -57.84 1.49 38.93
N GLU A 283 -58.41 1.69 40.12
CA GLU A 283 -58.09 0.87 41.31
C GLU A 283 -58.77 -0.50 41.27
N LYS A 284 -60.02 -0.59 40.78
CA LYS A 284 -60.87 -1.80 40.90
C LYS A 284 -61.09 -2.57 39.59
N ASP A 285 -61.05 -1.90 38.45
CA ASP A 285 -61.23 -2.45 37.10
C ASP A 285 -60.17 -1.87 36.13
N GLY A 286 -58.93 -1.79 36.60
CA GLY A 286 -57.82 -1.18 35.87
C GLY A 286 -57.06 -2.12 34.93
N TRP A 287 -57.59 -3.31 34.62
CA TRP A 287 -56.86 -4.35 33.89
C TRP A 287 -56.22 -3.84 32.59
N GLY A 288 -56.96 -3.09 31.77
CA GLY A 288 -56.45 -2.53 30.51
C GLY A 288 -55.18 -1.70 30.72
N PRO A 289 -55.22 -0.60 31.49
CA PRO A 289 -54.01 0.16 31.82
C PRO A 289 -52.88 -0.67 32.44
N TRP A 290 -53.15 -1.60 33.36
CA TRP A 290 -52.10 -2.45 33.95
C TRP A 290 -51.44 -3.35 32.89
N HIS A 291 -52.24 -3.91 31.98
CA HIS A 291 -51.77 -4.72 30.86
C HIS A 291 -50.89 -3.92 29.89
N GLU A 292 -51.30 -2.71 29.51
CA GLU A 292 -50.48 -1.87 28.62
C GLU A 292 -49.15 -1.45 29.24
N VAL A 293 -49.12 -1.21 30.55
CA VAL A 293 -47.85 -0.92 31.25
C VAL A 293 -46.98 -2.17 31.33
N GLY A 294 -47.59 -3.35 31.46
CA GLY A 294 -46.88 -4.64 31.47
C GLY A 294 -46.12 -4.90 30.17
N HIS A 295 -46.67 -4.49 29.01
CA HIS A 295 -45.98 -4.59 27.72
C HIS A 295 -44.66 -3.79 27.70
N LEU A 296 -44.56 -2.69 28.46
CA LEU A 296 -43.32 -1.91 28.56
C LEU A 296 -42.25 -2.63 29.41
N HIS A 297 -42.65 -3.61 30.22
CA HIS A 297 -41.76 -4.39 31.10
C HIS A 297 -41.38 -5.76 30.51
N GLN A 298 -42.10 -6.27 29.51
CA GLN A 298 -41.82 -7.57 28.89
C GLN A 298 -40.39 -7.67 28.37
N GLN A 299 -39.69 -8.69 28.86
CA GLN A 299 -38.31 -8.95 28.51
C GLN A 299 -38.24 -9.84 27.26
N ARG A 300 -37.70 -9.25 26.19
CA ARG A 300 -37.50 -9.89 24.88
C ARG A 300 -36.84 -11.29 24.94
N PRO A 301 -35.85 -11.57 25.81
CA PRO A 301 -35.18 -12.88 25.85
C PRO A 301 -36.08 -14.07 26.20
N TRP A 302 -37.26 -13.85 26.78
CA TRP A 302 -38.22 -14.92 27.08
C TRP A 302 -39.66 -14.58 26.64
N ASP A 303 -39.78 -13.63 25.71
CA ASP A 303 -41.02 -13.28 25.04
C ASP A 303 -40.97 -13.83 23.60
N TRP A 304 -41.47 -15.04 23.41
CA TRP A 304 -41.61 -15.69 22.09
C TRP A 304 -42.98 -15.41 21.48
N ASP A 305 -43.14 -15.62 20.17
CA ASP A 305 -44.28 -15.08 19.41
C ASP A 305 -45.66 -15.48 19.98
N ALA A 306 -45.78 -16.68 20.56
CA ALA A 306 -47.04 -17.18 21.11
C ALA A 306 -47.40 -16.61 22.51
N VAL A 307 -46.50 -15.89 23.18
CA VAL A 307 -46.71 -15.47 24.59
C VAL A 307 -46.64 -13.96 24.82
N GLY A 308 -46.64 -13.15 23.75
CA GLY A 308 -46.68 -11.69 23.83
C GLY A 308 -47.89 -11.16 24.61
N GLU A 309 -49.08 -11.73 24.39
CA GLU A 309 -50.31 -11.38 25.11
C GLU A 309 -50.50 -12.16 26.42
N VAL A 310 -49.53 -13.00 26.78
CA VAL A 310 -49.62 -13.92 27.93
C VAL A 310 -48.72 -13.44 29.06
N THR A 311 -47.43 -13.24 28.79
CA THR A 311 -46.45 -12.87 29.84
C THR A 311 -46.69 -11.47 30.39
N VAL A 312 -47.29 -10.57 29.61
CA VAL A 312 -47.79 -9.26 30.05
C VAL A 312 -48.76 -9.36 31.24
N ASN A 313 -49.56 -10.42 31.31
CA ASN A 313 -50.56 -10.57 32.37
C ASN A 313 -49.97 -10.98 33.72
N ILE A 314 -48.68 -11.37 33.78
CA ILE A 314 -47.97 -11.58 35.06
C ILE A 314 -47.96 -10.26 35.86
N TYR A 315 -47.72 -9.15 35.18
CA TYR A 315 -47.71 -7.81 35.77
C TYR A 315 -49.13 -7.39 36.18
N SER A 316 -50.12 -7.56 35.28
CA SER A 316 -51.53 -7.26 35.56
C SER A 316 -52.06 -8.00 36.78
N LEU A 317 -51.79 -9.31 36.89
CA LEU A 317 -52.17 -10.12 38.04
C LEU A 317 -51.47 -9.66 39.33
N ALA A 318 -50.18 -9.32 39.26
CA ALA A 318 -49.45 -8.81 40.41
C ALA A 318 -50.03 -7.48 40.92
N VAL A 319 -50.38 -6.56 40.01
CA VAL A 319 -51.06 -5.30 40.35
C VAL A 319 -52.45 -5.58 40.95
N GLN A 320 -53.25 -6.43 40.29
CA GLN A 320 -54.59 -6.81 40.75
C GLN A 320 -54.55 -7.39 42.19
N LYS A 321 -53.61 -8.30 42.46
CA LYS A 321 -53.36 -8.87 43.79
C LYS A 321 -52.95 -7.81 44.80
N ALA A 322 -51.99 -6.95 44.46
CA ALA A 322 -51.43 -5.93 45.36
C ALA A 322 -52.42 -4.80 45.70
N LEU A 323 -53.41 -4.55 44.83
CA LEU A 323 -54.53 -3.65 45.10
C LEU A 323 -55.69 -4.32 45.87
N GLY A 324 -55.57 -5.62 46.16
CA GLY A 324 -56.55 -6.38 46.94
C GLY A 324 -57.81 -6.77 46.16
N ASN A 325 -57.72 -6.82 44.84
CA ASN A 325 -58.82 -7.25 43.97
C ASN A 325 -58.83 -8.78 43.82
N LYS A 326 -60.00 -9.37 43.50
CA LYS A 326 -60.09 -10.81 43.19
C LYS A 326 -59.28 -11.09 41.92
N LEU A 327 -58.41 -12.09 41.95
CA LEU A 327 -57.64 -12.53 40.79
C LEU A 327 -58.54 -13.17 39.73
N ASP A 328 -58.32 -12.81 38.47
CA ASP A 328 -59.07 -13.35 37.33
C ASP A 328 -58.35 -14.56 36.72
N MET A 329 -58.22 -15.63 37.51
CA MET A 329 -57.49 -16.86 37.12
C MET A 329 -58.37 -18.11 37.04
N GLU A 330 -59.60 -18.07 37.53
CA GLU A 330 -60.48 -19.26 37.63
C GLU A 330 -60.72 -19.91 36.25
N GLU A 331 -61.05 -19.12 35.23
CA GLU A 331 -61.25 -19.62 33.85
C GLU A 331 -59.95 -20.11 33.21
N HIS A 332 -58.82 -19.45 33.48
CA HIS A 332 -57.51 -19.87 32.99
C HIS A 332 -57.10 -21.22 33.58
N TYR A 333 -57.35 -21.45 34.88
CA TYR A 333 -57.07 -22.73 35.53
C TYR A 333 -57.91 -23.87 34.95
N GLU A 334 -59.21 -23.65 34.71
CA GLU A 334 -60.11 -24.67 34.15
C GLU A 334 -59.63 -25.14 32.78
N LYS A 335 -59.41 -24.20 31.84
CA LYS A 335 -58.90 -24.50 30.48
C LYS A 335 -57.51 -25.14 30.51
N SER A 336 -56.65 -24.67 31.40
CA SER A 336 -55.31 -25.22 31.57
C SER A 336 -55.32 -26.66 32.07
N PHE A 337 -56.17 -26.99 33.04
CA PHE A 337 -56.25 -28.34 33.57
C PHE A 337 -56.90 -29.32 32.59
N GLU A 338 -57.88 -28.88 31.80
CA GLU A 338 -58.39 -29.67 30.65
C GLU A 338 -57.26 -29.97 29.65
N TYR A 339 -56.40 -29.00 29.35
CA TYR A 339 -55.23 -29.21 28.50
C TYR A 339 -54.22 -30.21 29.12
N LEU A 340 -53.96 -30.11 30.43
CA LEU A 340 -53.06 -31.02 31.15
C LEU A 340 -53.63 -32.44 31.30
N GLU A 341 -54.89 -32.71 30.96
CA GLU A 341 -55.43 -34.07 30.90
C GLU A 341 -55.08 -34.81 29.59
N ARG A 342 -54.70 -34.08 28.54
CA ARG A 342 -54.28 -34.68 27.26
C ARG A 342 -53.01 -35.51 27.41
N PRO A 343 -52.74 -36.52 26.56
CA PRO A 343 -51.46 -37.22 26.56
C PRO A 343 -50.28 -36.25 26.37
N ILE A 344 -49.18 -36.41 27.12
CA ILE A 344 -48.01 -35.50 27.06
C ILE A 344 -47.50 -35.29 25.62
N ALA A 345 -47.54 -36.31 24.77
CA ALA A 345 -47.10 -36.23 23.37
C ALA A 345 -47.98 -35.32 22.48
N GLU A 346 -49.20 -35.00 22.91
CA GLU A 346 -50.15 -34.12 22.22
C GLU A 346 -50.17 -32.69 22.79
N ARG A 347 -49.41 -32.44 23.86
CA ARG A 347 -49.32 -31.12 24.49
C ARG A 347 -48.27 -30.28 23.77
N VAL A 348 -48.72 -29.22 23.09
CA VAL A 348 -47.88 -28.18 22.49
C VAL A 348 -48.16 -26.87 23.21
N ILE A 349 -47.15 -26.26 23.83
CA ILE A 349 -47.34 -25.06 24.69
C ILE A 349 -47.87 -23.86 23.90
N ASP A 350 -47.51 -23.74 22.62
CA ASP A 350 -47.92 -22.62 21.76
C ASP A 350 -49.38 -22.71 21.28
N GLU A 351 -50.07 -23.84 21.51
CA GLU A 351 -51.46 -24.07 21.10
C GLU A 351 -52.49 -23.73 22.20
N ILE A 352 -52.03 -23.19 23.32
CA ILE A 352 -52.82 -22.81 24.50
C ILE A 352 -52.41 -21.38 24.92
N ASP A 353 -53.22 -20.72 25.77
CA ASP A 353 -52.80 -19.58 26.60
C ASP A 353 -52.15 -20.11 27.90
N PRO A 354 -50.81 -20.11 28.03
CA PRO A 354 -50.12 -20.70 29.16
C PRO A 354 -49.97 -19.77 30.36
N LEU A 355 -50.82 -18.75 30.54
CA LEU A 355 -50.74 -17.83 31.70
C LEU A 355 -50.68 -18.58 33.04
N THR A 356 -51.43 -19.67 33.18
CA THR A 356 -51.40 -20.54 34.35
C THR A 356 -49.99 -21.09 34.63
N MET A 357 -49.26 -21.57 33.62
CA MET A 357 -47.90 -22.09 33.78
C MET A 357 -46.97 -21.02 34.37
N PHE A 358 -47.05 -19.80 33.85
CA PHE A 358 -46.27 -18.67 34.35
C PHE A 358 -46.67 -18.33 35.78
N TRP A 359 -47.96 -18.13 36.05
CA TRP A 359 -48.44 -17.74 37.37
C TRP A 359 -48.16 -18.80 38.45
N GLN A 360 -48.15 -20.09 38.09
CA GLN A 360 -47.74 -21.17 38.99
C GLN A 360 -46.32 -21.00 39.54
N LEU A 361 -45.38 -20.49 38.74
CA LEU A 361 -44.02 -20.25 39.21
C LEU A 361 -44.00 -19.19 40.33
N ASN A 362 -44.82 -18.14 40.22
CA ASN A 362 -44.99 -17.14 41.28
C ASN A 362 -45.63 -17.74 42.54
N ILE A 363 -46.67 -18.57 42.40
CA ILE A 363 -47.33 -19.23 43.54
C ILE A 363 -46.34 -20.15 44.27
N VAL A 364 -45.61 -20.96 43.51
CA VAL A 364 -44.76 -22.04 44.04
C VAL A 364 -43.49 -21.49 44.70
N TYR A 365 -42.84 -20.51 44.06
CA TYR A 365 -41.53 -19.99 44.48
C TYR A 365 -41.57 -18.63 45.18
N GLY A 366 -42.73 -17.97 45.19
CA GLY A 366 -42.93 -16.70 45.87
C GLY A 366 -42.70 -15.47 44.99
N GLU A 367 -42.97 -14.30 45.56
CA GLU A 367 -43.00 -13.01 44.85
C GLU A 367 -41.62 -12.57 44.33
N ASP A 368 -40.52 -13.12 44.87
CA ASP A 368 -39.14 -12.86 44.45
C ASP A 368 -38.68 -13.70 43.25
N PHE A 369 -39.49 -14.65 42.77
CA PHE A 369 -39.16 -15.50 41.62
C PHE A 369 -38.96 -14.68 40.34
N TYR A 370 -39.99 -13.92 39.94
CA TYR A 370 -39.93 -13.08 38.73
C TYR A 370 -38.90 -11.95 38.84
N PRO A 371 -38.80 -11.21 39.96
CA PRO A 371 -37.76 -10.22 40.15
C PRO A 371 -36.35 -10.78 39.89
N THR A 372 -36.06 -11.94 40.47
CA THR A 372 -34.76 -12.61 40.32
C THR A 372 -34.55 -13.14 38.90
N LEU A 373 -35.61 -13.67 38.26
CA LEU A 373 -35.56 -14.11 36.86
C LEU A 373 -35.22 -12.95 35.92
N HIS A 374 -35.85 -11.80 36.10
CA HIS A 374 -35.59 -10.61 35.28
C HIS A 374 -34.15 -10.14 35.39
N GLN A 375 -33.63 -10.08 36.61
CA GLN A 375 -32.25 -9.68 36.87
C GLN A 375 -31.26 -10.70 36.29
N ALA A 376 -31.56 -12.01 36.38
CA ALA A 376 -30.75 -13.06 35.78
C ALA A 376 -30.66 -12.92 34.25
N TYR A 377 -31.75 -12.56 33.57
CA TYR A 377 -31.74 -12.29 32.12
C TYR A 377 -30.97 -11.02 31.74
N ARG A 378 -31.00 -9.97 32.58
CA ARG A 378 -30.21 -8.73 32.33
C ARG A 378 -28.70 -8.95 32.41
N LEU A 379 -28.26 -10.04 33.05
CA LEU A 379 -26.85 -10.41 33.17
C LEU A 379 -26.32 -11.20 31.97
N LEU A 380 -27.18 -11.67 31.08
CA LEU A 380 -26.75 -12.34 29.85
C LEU A 380 -26.00 -11.35 28.96
N SER A 381 -24.83 -11.76 28.44
CA SER A 381 -24.16 -11.01 27.39
C SER A 381 -24.90 -11.15 26.06
N GLU A 382 -24.59 -10.29 25.10
CA GLU A 382 -25.23 -10.32 23.77
C GLU A 382 -24.96 -11.66 23.04
N GLU A 383 -23.86 -12.36 23.34
CA GLU A 383 -23.58 -13.68 22.77
C GLU A 383 -24.43 -14.80 23.38
N GLU A 384 -24.89 -14.62 24.62
CA GLU A 384 -25.73 -15.56 25.36
C GLU A 384 -27.22 -15.36 25.07
N MET A 385 -27.57 -14.27 24.36
CA MET A 385 -28.96 -13.94 24.06
C MET A 385 -29.60 -14.92 23.08
N PRO A 386 -30.82 -15.41 23.36
CA PRO A 386 -31.56 -16.23 22.42
C PRO A 386 -32.00 -15.39 21.22
N THR A 387 -31.83 -15.96 20.02
CA THR A 387 -32.09 -15.31 18.73
C THR A 387 -33.30 -15.87 17.99
N SER A 388 -33.82 -17.02 18.45
CA SER A 388 -35.05 -17.65 17.93
C SER A 388 -36.00 -18.03 19.06
N ASP A 389 -37.27 -18.25 18.72
CA ASP A 389 -38.29 -18.64 19.71
C ASP A 389 -37.98 -19.98 20.38
N GLU A 390 -37.40 -20.93 19.66
CA GLU A 390 -36.96 -22.18 20.26
C GLU A 390 -35.82 -21.94 21.26
N GLU A 391 -34.84 -21.11 20.92
CA GLU A 391 -33.78 -20.73 21.87
C GLU A 391 -34.34 -20.00 23.10
N LYS A 392 -35.34 -19.12 22.94
CA LYS A 392 -36.01 -18.43 24.07
C LYS A 392 -36.69 -19.43 25.01
N LYS A 393 -37.44 -20.39 24.48
CA LYS A 393 -38.11 -21.44 25.25
C LYS A 393 -37.11 -22.31 26.02
N GLN A 394 -36.07 -22.77 25.35
CA GLN A 394 -35.01 -23.58 25.97
C GLN A 394 -34.26 -22.80 27.06
N MET A 395 -33.96 -21.52 26.80
CA MET A 395 -33.37 -20.61 27.79
C MET A 395 -34.32 -20.39 28.98
N PHE A 396 -35.62 -20.25 28.75
CA PHE A 396 -36.62 -20.11 29.81
C PHE A 396 -36.64 -21.31 30.74
N VAL A 397 -36.64 -22.55 30.21
CA VAL A 397 -36.55 -23.77 31.02
C VAL A 397 -35.26 -23.81 31.86
N TYR A 398 -34.12 -23.43 31.28
CA TYR A 398 -32.83 -23.37 31.99
C TYR A 398 -32.81 -22.30 33.08
N MET A 399 -33.17 -21.05 32.75
CA MET A 399 -33.08 -19.91 33.64
C MET A 399 -34.05 -20.02 34.82
N THR A 400 -35.29 -20.49 34.57
CA THR A 400 -36.25 -20.74 35.64
C THR A 400 -35.78 -21.84 36.59
N SER A 401 -35.20 -22.94 36.08
CA SER A 401 -34.61 -23.99 36.93
C SER A 401 -33.47 -23.43 37.80
N LYS A 402 -32.60 -22.62 37.20
CA LYS A 402 -31.49 -21.97 37.89
C LYS A 402 -31.97 -21.02 39.00
N VAL A 403 -32.96 -20.19 38.72
CA VAL A 403 -33.53 -19.21 39.66
C VAL A 403 -34.30 -19.89 40.78
N ALA A 404 -35.11 -20.91 40.45
CA ALA A 404 -35.80 -21.74 41.44
C ALA A 404 -34.84 -22.53 42.34
N GLY A 405 -33.59 -22.75 41.89
CA GLY A 405 -32.66 -23.65 42.56
C GLY A 405 -33.16 -25.10 42.56
N GLN A 406 -34.01 -25.47 41.61
CA GLN A 406 -34.65 -26.78 41.47
C GLN A 406 -34.72 -27.17 39.98
N ASN A 407 -34.64 -28.47 39.70
CA ASN A 407 -34.75 -28.98 38.34
C ASN A 407 -36.22 -28.98 37.89
N LEU A 408 -36.60 -28.00 37.05
CA LEU A 408 -37.97 -27.81 36.55
C LEU A 408 -38.29 -28.61 35.27
N VAL A 409 -37.39 -29.47 34.79
CA VAL A 409 -37.62 -30.29 33.58
C VAL A 409 -38.96 -31.06 33.65
N PRO A 410 -39.35 -31.70 34.78
CA PRO A 410 -40.64 -32.40 34.84
C PRO A 410 -41.85 -31.45 34.71
N PHE A 411 -41.77 -30.26 35.29
CA PHE A 411 -42.84 -29.25 35.20
C PHE A 411 -43.07 -28.81 33.75
N PHE A 412 -42.01 -28.44 33.04
CA PHE A 412 -42.13 -28.00 31.65
C PHE A 412 -42.56 -29.12 30.71
N LYS A 413 -42.17 -30.37 30.99
CA LYS A 413 -42.65 -31.53 30.25
C LYS A 413 -44.17 -31.70 30.36
N GLU A 414 -44.75 -31.48 31.54
CA GLU A 414 -46.21 -31.54 31.72
C GLU A 414 -46.93 -30.47 30.90
N TRP A 415 -46.32 -29.30 30.75
CA TRP A 415 -46.85 -28.20 29.95
C TRP A 415 -46.60 -28.32 28.44
N GLY A 416 -45.99 -29.40 27.96
CA GLY A 416 -45.68 -29.55 26.53
C GLY A 416 -44.46 -28.73 26.07
N LEU A 417 -43.68 -28.16 26.99
CA LEU A 417 -42.42 -27.47 26.72
C LEU A 417 -41.23 -28.38 27.04
N THR A 418 -41.02 -29.40 26.20
CA THR A 418 -39.98 -30.40 26.47
C THR A 418 -38.57 -29.82 26.21
N PRO A 419 -37.65 -29.87 27.17
CA PRO A 419 -36.29 -29.39 26.96
C PRO A 419 -35.52 -30.29 26.00
N SER A 420 -34.69 -29.67 25.16
CA SER A 420 -33.72 -30.36 24.31
C SER A 420 -32.69 -31.12 25.15
N ASP A 421 -31.98 -32.07 24.54
CA ASP A 421 -30.93 -32.82 25.24
C ASP A 421 -29.81 -31.88 25.73
N GLU A 422 -29.46 -30.84 24.95
CA GLU A 422 -28.49 -29.83 25.37
C GLU A 422 -28.95 -29.06 26.61
N THR A 423 -30.21 -28.61 26.65
CA THR A 423 -30.78 -27.90 27.81
C THR A 423 -30.83 -28.82 29.02
N ARG A 424 -31.21 -30.08 28.84
CA ARG A 424 -31.25 -31.08 29.91
C ARG A 424 -29.86 -31.30 30.50
N GLU A 425 -28.84 -31.50 29.67
CA GLU A 425 -27.45 -31.64 30.13
C GLU A 425 -26.94 -30.39 30.85
N LYS A 426 -27.30 -29.18 30.40
CA LYS A 426 -26.96 -27.92 31.08
C LYS A 426 -27.58 -27.86 32.48
N ILE A 427 -28.84 -28.26 32.64
CA ILE A 427 -29.53 -28.28 33.93
C ILE A 427 -28.94 -29.37 34.84
N GLU A 428 -28.64 -30.56 34.31
CA GLU A 428 -28.04 -31.66 35.07
C GLU A 428 -26.68 -31.26 35.66
N LYS A 429 -25.86 -30.51 34.92
CA LYS A 429 -24.57 -29.97 35.40
C LYS A 429 -24.70 -29.01 36.59
N LEU A 430 -25.87 -28.41 36.81
CA LEU A 430 -26.13 -27.55 37.96
C LEU A 430 -26.37 -28.36 39.26
N ASN A 431 -26.54 -29.69 39.18
CA ASN A 431 -26.80 -30.58 40.33
C ASN A 431 -27.96 -30.10 41.22
N LEU A 432 -29.02 -29.57 40.62
CA LEU A 432 -30.19 -29.05 41.34
C LEU A 432 -31.06 -30.20 41.89
N PRO A 433 -31.69 -30.02 43.08
CA PRO A 433 -32.67 -30.96 43.60
C PRO A 433 -33.85 -31.13 42.64
N LYS A 434 -34.42 -32.34 42.62
CA LYS A 434 -35.65 -32.63 41.85
C LYS A 434 -36.86 -31.97 42.52
N LEU A 435 -37.94 -31.79 41.76
CA LEU A 435 -39.23 -31.37 42.31
C LEU A 435 -39.72 -32.35 43.38
N GLU A 436 -40.23 -31.83 44.48
CA GLU A 436 -40.83 -32.63 45.56
C GLU A 436 -42.34 -32.79 45.35
N LYS A 437 -42.97 -31.85 44.64
CA LYS A 437 -44.41 -31.77 44.44
C LYS A 437 -44.79 -31.63 42.96
N GLU A 438 -46.05 -31.95 42.65
CA GLU A 438 -46.65 -31.76 41.32
C GLU A 438 -47.06 -30.30 41.13
N ILE A 439 -46.07 -29.42 41.01
CA ILE A 439 -46.27 -27.96 41.00
C ILE A 439 -47.13 -27.44 39.83
N TRP A 440 -47.31 -28.24 38.77
CA TRP A 440 -48.25 -27.98 37.67
C TRP A 440 -49.73 -28.06 38.07
N LYS A 441 -50.04 -28.44 39.32
CA LYS A 441 -51.39 -28.42 39.91
C LYS A 441 -51.62 -27.25 40.87
N ALA A 442 -50.65 -26.34 41.01
CA ALA A 442 -50.76 -25.20 41.92
C ALA A 442 -51.81 -24.20 41.40
N THR A 443 -52.61 -23.65 42.32
CA THR A 443 -53.53 -22.54 42.06
C THR A 443 -53.52 -21.58 43.26
N ASP A 444 -54.10 -20.38 43.12
CA ASP A 444 -54.22 -19.44 44.25
C ASP A 444 -55.02 -20.03 45.44
N SER A 445 -55.88 -21.02 45.20
CA SER A 445 -56.66 -21.73 46.23
C SER A 445 -56.03 -23.06 46.67
N ASN A 446 -55.19 -23.67 45.83
CA ASN A 446 -54.43 -24.88 46.11
C ASN A 446 -52.93 -24.53 46.20
N ASP A 447 -52.54 -24.04 47.38
CA ASP A 447 -51.23 -23.45 47.67
C ASP A 447 -50.11 -24.51 47.75
N ILE A 448 -49.65 -25.00 46.60
CA ILE A 448 -48.49 -25.89 46.47
C ILE A 448 -47.22 -25.04 46.41
N ARG A 449 -46.43 -25.04 47.49
CA ARG A 449 -45.16 -24.30 47.57
C ARG A 449 -43.93 -25.20 47.57
N GLU A 450 -42.86 -24.71 46.97
CA GLU A 450 -41.50 -25.24 47.08
C GLU A 450 -40.66 -24.27 47.94
N LYS A 451 -39.33 -24.50 48.01
CA LYS A 451 -38.42 -23.56 48.67
C LYS A 451 -38.53 -22.18 48.02
N GLN A 452 -38.90 -21.17 48.80
CA GLN A 452 -39.07 -19.81 48.30
C GLN A 452 -37.74 -19.27 47.76
N VAL A 453 -37.81 -18.58 46.62
CA VAL A 453 -36.68 -17.85 46.07
C VAL A 453 -36.39 -16.67 46.98
N GLU A 454 -35.12 -16.51 47.35
CA GLU A 454 -34.69 -15.34 48.13
C GLU A 454 -34.50 -14.14 47.18
N PRO A 455 -34.74 -12.91 47.67
CA PRO A 455 -34.48 -11.71 46.89
C PRO A 455 -33.04 -11.69 46.37
N TYR A 456 -32.89 -11.35 45.10
CA TYR A 456 -31.57 -11.21 44.49
C TYR A 456 -30.77 -10.09 45.17
N LYS A 457 -29.66 -10.45 45.81
CA LYS A 457 -28.75 -9.47 46.40
C LYS A 457 -27.75 -9.01 45.35
N VAL A 458 -27.99 -7.85 44.76
CA VAL A 458 -27.09 -7.26 43.77
C VAL A 458 -25.73 -6.95 44.40
N PRO A 459 -24.61 -7.53 43.92
CA PRO A 459 -23.28 -7.17 44.39
C PRO A 459 -23.00 -5.67 44.21
N TYR A 460 -22.44 -5.05 45.24
CA TYR A 460 -22.09 -3.64 45.23
C TYR A 460 -20.64 -3.43 44.78
N GLY A 461 -20.42 -2.37 44.00
CA GLY A 461 -19.12 -1.87 43.59
C GLY A 461 -19.26 -0.51 42.92
N GLU A 462 -18.18 0.26 42.88
CA GLU A 462 -18.13 1.60 42.27
C GLU A 462 -17.10 1.65 41.13
N PRO A 463 -17.29 2.50 40.11
CA PRO A 463 -16.25 2.73 39.12
C PRO A 463 -15.01 3.36 39.78
N ALA A 464 -13.83 2.99 39.31
CA ALA A 464 -12.59 3.64 39.72
C ALA A 464 -12.58 5.11 39.26
N ASN A 465 -11.96 5.97 40.07
CA ASN A 465 -11.92 7.42 39.80
C ASN A 465 -11.06 7.79 38.58
N GLU A 466 -10.10 6.94 38.21
CA GLU A 466 -9.17 7.19 37.10
C GLU A 466 -9.60 6.46 35.83
N VAL A 467 -9.74 7.22 34.74
CA VAL A 467 -10.02 6.65 33.41
C VAL A 467 -8.78 5.91 32.90
N GLN A 468 -8.86 4.59 32.81
CA GLN A 468 -7.77 3.74 32.33
C GLN A 468 -7.81 3.55 30.81
N ASN A 469 -6.63 3.34 30.20
CA ASN A 469 -6.55 2.87 28.82
C ASN A 469 -6.88 1.37 28.77
N LEU A 470 -7.79 0.98 27.89
CA LEU A 470 -8.18 -0.41 27.73
C LEU A 470 -8.19 -0.79 26.25
N VAL A 471 -7.58 -1.93 25.90
CA VAL A 471 -7.58 -2.40 24.52
C VAL A 471 -9.01 -2.76 24.12
N VAL A 472 -9.51 -2.19 23.03
CA VAL A 472 -10.89 -2.38 22.57
C VAL A 472 -11.17 -3.86 22.34
N GLY A 473 -12.28 -4.33 22.91
CA GLY A 473 -12.66 -5.73 22.89
C GLY A 473 -11.87 -6.62 23.88
N THR A 474 -11.21 -6.05 24.89
CA THR A 474 -10.79 -6.85 26.04
C THR A 474 -12.05 -7.35 26.75
N ASN A 475 -12.49 -8.57 26.45
CA ASN A 475 -13.72 -9.15 27.00
C ASN A 475 -13.50 -9.90 28.32
N PHE A 476 -12.25 -10.32 28.59
CA PHE A 476 -11.86 -10.98 29.83
C PHE A 476 -10.42 -10.63 30.21
N ASP A 477 -10.21 -10.01 31.38
CA ASP A 477 -8.92 -9.70 31.98
C ASP A 477 -9.13 -9.36 33.47
N GLU A 478 -8.83 -10.31 34.37
CA GLU A 478 -9.08 -10.15 35.81
C GLU A 478 -8.27 -9.00 36.43
N GLU A 479 -7.02 -8.81 36.00
CA GLU A 479 -6.15 -7.75 36.53
C GLU A 479 -6.63 -6.37 36.08
N LYS A 480 -6.98 -6.21 34.79
CA LYS A 480 -7.51 -4.94 34.30
C LYS A 480 -8.89 -4.65 34.86
N ALA A 481 -9.79 -5.64 34.91
CA ALA A 481 -11.11 -5.48 35.53
C ALA A 481 -11.00 -5.00 36.98
N GLY A 482 -10.07 -5.58 37.76
CA GLY A 482 -9.81 -5.17 39.14
C GLY A 482 -9.34 -3.72 39.31
N LYS A 483 -8.70 -3.13 38.29
CA LYS A 483 -8.28 -1.71 38.30
C LYS A 483 -9.39 -0.75 37.88
N LEU A 484 -10.47 -1.25 37.28
CA LEU A 484 -11.59 -0.45 36.78
C LEU A 484 -12.68 -0.22 37.82
N VAL A 485 -12.71 -1.00 38.90
CA VAL A 485 -13.70 -0.89 39.98
C VAL A 485 -13.03 -0.74 41.33
N GLN A 486 -13.74 -0.14 42.28
CA GLN A 486 -13.31 0.08 43.66
C GLN A 486 -14.50 -0.10 44.63
N ASN A 487 -14.23 -0.06 45.94
CA ASN A 487 -15.26 -0.14 47.00
C ASN A 487 -16.22 -1.33 46.84
N LEU A 488 -15.69 -2.50 46.45
CA LEU A 488 -16.48 -3.72 46.34
C LEU A 488 -17.08 -4.09 47.70
N GLY A 489 -18.32 -4.60 47.68
CA GLY A 489 -18.99 -5.10 48.88
C GLY A 489 -18.23 -6.26 49.56
N GLU A 490 -18.60 -6.56 50.81
CA GLU A 490 -18.02 -7.68 51.53
C GLU A 490 -18.22 -8.99 50.75
N ASN A 491 -17.13 -9.75 50.58
CA ASN A 491 -17.07 -10.99 49.79
C ASN A 491 -17.45 -10.85 48.30
N VAL A 492 -17.34 -9.64 47.73
CA VAL A 492 -17.51 -9.38 46.29
C VAL A 492 -16.15 -9.32 45.59
N LYS A 493 -16.03 -9.96 44.43
CA LYS A 493 -14.83 -9.96 43.57
C LYS A 493 -15.18 -9.57 42.13
N VAL A 494 -14.19 -9.12 41.37
CA VAL A 494 -14.32 -9.04 39.90
C VAL A 494 -14.28 -10.44 39.30
N THR A 495 -15.05 -10.69 38.24
CA THR A 495 -14.97 -11.96 37.50
C THR A 495 -13.92 -11.93 36.39
N GLY A 496 -13.44 -10.74 36.04
CA GLY A 496 -12.58 -10.49 34.89
C GLY A 496 -13.35 -10.19 33.60
N LYS A 497 -14.66 -10.45 33.53
CA LYS A 497 -15.48 -10.15 32.35
C LYS A 497 -15.68 -8.63 32.21
N ILE A 498 -15.41 -8.12 31.02
CA ILE A 498 -15.60 -6.71 30.64
C ILE A 498 -16.46 -6.69 29.38
N ILE A 499 -17.56 -5.94 29.40
CA ILE A 499 -18.53 -5.89 28.31
C ILE A 499 -18.44 -4.53 27.64
N TRP A 500 -18.19 -4.55 26.33
CA TRP A 500 -18.11 -3.35 25.52
C TRP A 500 -19.46 -3.03 24.89
N SER A 501 -19.92 -1.79 25.04
CA SER A 501 -21.14 -1.31 24.36
C SER A 501 -20.90 -1.07 22.86
N LYS A 502 -19.68 -0.66 22.50
CA LYS A 502 -19.19 -0.46 21.13
C LYS A 502 -17.73 -0.87 21.05
N LEU A 503 -17.28 -1.22 19.84
CA LEU A 503 -15.87 -1.55 19.56
C LEU A 503 -15.11 -0.37 18.95
N ASP A 504 -15.39 0.83 19.45
CA ASP A 504 -14.75 2.08 19.01
C ASP A 504 -13.55 2.44 19.90
N ALA A 505 -12.63 3.28 19.42
CA ALA A 505 -11.59 3.87 20.26
C ALA A 505 -12.05 5.20 20.89
N GLY A 506 -11.35 5.62 21.94
CA GLY A 506 -11.64 6.86 22.66
C GLY A 506 -12.43 6.64 23.95
N LYS A 507 -12.81 7.75 24.58
CA LYS A 507 -13.52 7.74 25.86
C LYS A 507 -14.92 7.12 25.69
N GLN A 508 -15.18 6.03 26.40
CA GLN A 508 -16.47 5.34 26.38
C GLN A 508 -16.70 4.58 27.67
N GLU A 509 -17.93 4.08 27.81
CA GLU A 509 -18.32 3.24 28.93
C GLU A 509 -18.23 1.76 28.59
N VAL A 510 -17.63 0.99 29.49
CA VAL A 510 -17.65 -0.48 29.51
C VAL A 510 -18.30 -0.95 30.81
N LEU A 511 -18.83 -2.16 30.82
CA LEU A 511 -19.37 -2.78 32.02
C LEU A 511 -18.37 -3.79 32.59
N VAL A 512 -18.05 -3.70 33.88
CA VAL A 512 -17.19 -4.65 34.57
C VAL A 512 -18.04 -5.56 35.43
N GLU A 513 -17.97 -6.87 35.21
CA GLU A 513 -18.75 -7.85 35.97
C GLU A 513 -18.07 -8.14 37.32
N ILE A 514 -18.88 -8.06 38.38
CA ILE A 514 -18.53 -8.41 39.76
C ILE A 514 -19.47 -9.52 40.24
N GLU A 515 -19.00 -10.34 41.18
CA GLU A 515 -19.71 -11.50 41.71
C GLU A 515 -19.54 -11.62 43.23
N ASP A 516 -20.59 -11.99 43.95
CA ASP A 516 -20.55 -12.30 45.39
C ASP A 516 -20.30 -13.80 45.68
N GLU A 517 -20.15 -14.16 46.95
CA GLU A 517 -19.92 -15.55 47.39
C GLU A 517 -21.05 -16.55 47.04
N LYS A 518 -22.26 -16.04 46.74
CA LYS A 518 -23.43 -16.84 46.36
C LYS A 518 -23.55 -16.99 44.84
N GLY A 519 -22.66 -16.35 44.07
CA GLY A 519 -22.70 -16.32 42.62
C GLY A 519 -23.68 -15.29 42.05
N ASN A 520 -24.22 -14.37 42.87
CA ASN A 520 -24.93 -13.21 42.34
C ASN A 520 -23.93 -12.30 41.65
N LYS A 521 -24.34 -11.65 40.57
CA LYS A 521 -23.50 -10.83 39.70
C LYS A 521 -24.08 -9.44 39.53
N ASN A 522 -23.22 -8.47 39.26
CA ASN A 522 -23.61 -7.15 38.82
C ASN A 522 -22.59 -6.63 37.80
N SER A 523 -23.01 -5.64 37.02
CA SER A 523 -22.20 -5.03 35.97
C SER A 523 -22.05 -3.54 36.28
N ILE A 524 -20.84 -3.13 36.66
CA ILE A 524 -20.53 -1.75 37.02
C ILE A 524 -20.15 -0.97 35.76
N PRO A 525 -20.85 0.12 35.40
CA PRO A 525 -20.44 0.98 34.29
C PRO A 525 -19.20 1.78 34.67
N VAL A 526 -18.15 1.68 33.84
CA VAL A 526 -16.86 2.34 34.06
C VAL A 526 -16.44 3.08 32.78
N GLN A 527 -16.00 4.32 32.95
CA GLN A 527 -15.42 5.12 31.87
C GLN A 527 -13.97 4.67 31.60
N VAL A 528 -13.70 4.27 30.37
CA VAL A 528 -12.37 3.89 29.89
C VAL A 528 -11.99 4.69 28.65
N ASN A 529 -10.70 4.76 28.36
CA ASN A 529 -10.20 5.22 27.07
C ASN A 529 -9.84 3.99 26.21
N GLY A 530 -10.74 3.64 25.29
CA GLY A 530 -10.54 2.54 24.35
C GLY A 530 -9.36 2.82 23.42
N ILE A 531 -8.41 1.88 23.35
CA ILE A 531 -7.26 1.94 22.44
C ILE A 531 -7.25 0.71 21.54
N TYR A 532 -6.84 0.83 20.28
CA TYR A 532 -6.78 -0.33 19.40
C TYR A 532 -5.50 -1.15 19.59
N GLY A 533 -4.38 -0.54 19.96
CA GLY A 533 -3.12 -1.29 20.06
C GLY A 533 -2.66 -1.79 18.67
N ASP A 534 -2.31 -3.07 18.56
CA ASP A 534 -1.86 -3.73 17.32
C ASP A 534 -2.99 -4.57 16.71
N SER A 535 -3.86 -3.92 15.92
CA SER A 535 -5.11 -4.52 15.46
C SER A 535 -5.47 -4.20 14.03
N ILE A 536 -6.28 -5.08 13.41
CA ILE A 536 -7.00 -4.85 12.17
C ILE A 536 -8.48 -4.68 12.50
N ILE A 537 -9.09 -3.60 11.99
CA ILE A 537 -10.48 -3.21 12.24
C ILE A 537 -11.26 -3.33 10.93
N PHE A 538 -12.34 -4.12 10.98
CA PHE A 538 -13.27 -4.34 9.88
C PHE A 538 -14.53 -3.52 10.11
N GLN A 539 -14.82 -2.56 9.22
CA GLN A 539 -16.01 -1.72 9.33
C GLN A 539 -17.09 -2.11 8.31
N GLY A 540 -18.32 -2.20 8.77
CA GLY A 540 -19.51 -2.45 7.97
C GLY A 540 -20.08 -1.16 7.39
N ILE A 541 -21.38 -1.17 7.16
CA ILE A 541 -22.13 0.03 6.79
C ILE A 541 -22.01 1.14 7.85
N SER A 542 -22.14 2.40 7.45
CA SER A 542 -22.03 3.58 8.34
C SER A 542 -20.71 3.74 9.10
N ASN A 543 -19.69 2.94 8.76
CA ASN A 543 -18.39 2.85 9.44
C ASN A 543 -18.46 2.17 10.82
N ASP A 544 -19.55 1.48 11.12
CA ASP A 544 -19.68 0.72 12.34
C ASP A 544 -18.63 -0.39 12.38
N VAL A 545 -17.94 -0.55 13.51
CA VAL A 545 -16.92 -1.58 13.69
C VAL A 545 -17.60 -2.93 13.86
N MET A 546 -17.45 -3.80 12.86
CA MET A 546 -18.06 -5.14 12.85
C MET A 546 -17.19 -6.18 13.54
N SER A 547 -15.87 -6.06 13.36
CA SER A 547 -14.92 -6.96 13.98
C SER A 547 -13.56 -6.29 14.19
N THR A 548 -12.89 -6.63 15.29
CA THR A 548 -11.52 -6.23 15.60
C THR A 548 -10.67 -7.49 15.78
N VAL A 549 -9.52 -7.57 15.09
CA VAL A 549 -8.55 -8.66 15.21
C VAL A 549 -7.27 -8.08 15.79
N THR A 550 -6.96 -8.42 17.04
CA THR A 550 -5.88 -7.83 17.85
C THR A 550 -4.80 -8.86 18.12
N LEU A 551 -3.53 -8.46 18.05
CA LEU A 551 -2.39 -9.30 18.42
C LEU A 551 -2.17 -9.27 19.94
N ARG A 552 -2.31 -10.42 20.59
CA ARG A 552 -1.90 -10.59 21.99
C ARG A 552 -0.45 -11.05 22.04
N HIS A 553 0.47 -10.09 22.14
CA HIS A 553 1.91 -10.36 22.04
C HIS A 553 2.48 -11.27 23.14
N ASN A 554 1.89 -11.27 24.35
CA ASN A 554 2.38 -12.09 25.45
C ASN A 554 1.99 -13.56 25.27
N GLU A 555 0.76 -13.81 24.85
CA GLU A 555 0.17 -15.13 24.61
C GLU A 555 0.53 -15.69 23.23
N LYS A 556 0.89 -14.82 22.27
CA LYS A 556 1.09 -15.12 20.84
C LYS A 556 -0.15 -15.69 20.16
N GLU A 557 -1.32 -15.16 20.51
CA GLU A 557 -2.60 -15.54 19.94
C GLU A 557 -3.34 -14.34 19.34
N LEU A 558 -4.22 -14.59 18.36
CA LEU A 558 -5.18 -13.61 17.87
C LEU A 558 -6.35 -13.50 18.85
N ASN A 559 -6.70 -12.27 19.23
CA ASN A 559 -7.94 -12.00 19.94
C ASN A 559 -8.93 -11.28 19.05
N VAL A 560 -10.15 -11.82 18.98
CA VAL A 560 -11.17 -11.31 18.09
C VAL A 560 -12.43 -10.92 18.85
N ASN A 561 -12.94 -9.74 18.51
CA ASN A 561 -14.19 -9.20 19.03
C ASN A 561 -15.06 -8.77 17.87
N PHE A 562 -16.37 -8.74 18.08
CA PHE A 562 -17.32 -8.45 17.02
C PHE A 562 -18.61 -7.82 17.53
N THR A 563 -19.37 -7.23 16.62
CA THR A 563 -20.75 -6.82 16.85
C THR A 563 -21.72 -7.73 16.12
N SER A 564 -22.90 -7.96 16.71
CA SER A 564 -23.94 -8.84 16.14
C SER A 564 -24.83 -8.16 15.09
N ASN A 565 -24.51 -6.94 14.67
CA ASN A 565 -25.23 -6.26 13.59
C ASN A 565 -24.89 -6.90 12.23
N LYS A 566 -25.84 -6.83 11.29
CA LYS A 566 -25.59 -7.17 9.89
C LYS A 566 -24.48 -6.29 9.33
N ILE A 567 -23.50 -6.89 8.68
CA ILE A 567 -22.32 -6.21 8.17
C ILE A 567 -22.67 -5.11 7.14
N HIS A 568 -23.43 -5.48 6.11
CA HIS A 568 -23.83 -4.57 5.04
C HIS A 568 -25.03 -5.12 4.23
N TYR A 569 -26.17 -4.44 4.32
CA TYR A 569 -27.42 -4.94 3.72
C TYR A 569 -27.42 -5.03 2.18
N ARG A 570 -26.55 -4.30 1.47
CA ARG A 570 -26.48 -4.35 -0.01
C ARG A 570 -25.61 -5.48 -0.60
N PHE A 571 -24.82 -6.19 0.21
CA PHE A 571 -23.93 -7.28 -0.24
C PHE A 571 -24.55 -8.63 0.13
N GLU A 572 -25.72 -8.91 -0.43
CA GLU A 572 -26.42 -10.16 -0.17
C GLU A 572 -25.73 -11.33 -0.88
N LYS A 573 -25.37 -12.38 -0.12
CA LYS A 573 -24.64 -13.57 -0.62
C LYS A 573 -23.28 -13.25 -1.26
N GLU A 574 -22.70 -12.10 -0.93
CA GLU A 574 -21.38 -11.68 -1.38
C GLU A 574 -20.45 -11.52 -0.18
N ALA A 575 -19.23 -12.06 -0.30
CA ALA A 575 -18.19 -11.87 0.70
C ALA A 575 -17.87 -10.37 0.85
N TYR A 576 -17.96 -9.87 2.08
CA TYR A 576 -17.71 -8.45 2.38
C TYR A 576 -16.40 -8.26 3.12
N MET A 577 -16.07 -9.16 4.04
CA MET A 577 -14.81 -9.15 4.79
C MET A 577 -14.25 -10.56 4.95
N GLY A 578 -12.93 -10.70 4.94
CA GLY A 578 -12.27 -11.98 5.14
C GLY A 578 -10.85 -11.85 5.66
N LEU A 579 -10.39 -12.88 6.37
CA LEU A 579 -9.04 -12.98 6.91
C LEU A 579 -8.56 -14.43 6.85
N THR A 580 -7.36 -14.61 6.30
CA THR A 580 -6.65 -15.89 6.29
C THR A 580 -5.28 -15.73 6.94
N VAL A 581 -4.98 -16.61 7.90
CA VAL A 581 -3.68 -16.68 8.56
C VAL A 581 -2.87 -17.80 7.91
N TYR A 582 -1.65 -17.49 7.52
CA TYR A 582 -0.66 -18.42 6.99
C TYR A 582 0.55 -18.46 7.92
N ASP A 583 1.14 -19.65 8.08
CA ASP A 583 2.44 -19.76 8.73
C ASP A 583 3.56 -19.12 7.87
N ARG A 584 4.76 -19.03 8.44
CA ARG A 584 5.99 -18.59 7.73
C ARG A 584 6.31 -19.36 6.44
N ASN A 585 5.80 -20.59 6.29
CA ASN A 585 5.97 -21.42 5.10
C ASN A 585 4.82 -21.26 4.09
N GLY A 586 3.83 -20.42 4.37
CA GLY A 586 2.67 -20.19 3.51
C GLY A 586 1.59 -21.27 3.62
N ILE A 587 1.64 -22.12 4.65
CA ILE A 587 0.60 -23.10 4.95
C ILE A 587 -0.54 -22.37 5.67
N GLU A 588 -1.77 -22.56 5.18
CA GLU A 588 -2.97 -21.97 5.78
C GLU A 588 -3.22 -22.56 7.18
N LYS A 589 -3.28 -21.70 8.19
CA LYS A 589 -3.61 -22.06 9.58
C LYS A 589 -5.11 -21.99 9.83
N LYS A 590 -5.73 -20.88 9.40
CA LYS A 590 -7.17 -20.64 9.56
C LYS A 590 -7.65 -19.60 8.53
N ARG A 591 -8.87 -19.77 8.03
CA ARG A 591 -9.55 -18.85 7.12
C ARG A 591 -10.96 -18.58 7.60
N VAL A 592 -11.35 -17.31 7.55
CA VAL A 592 -12.73 -16.88 7.78
C VAL A 592 -13.12 -15.87 6.70
N SER A 593 -14.36 -15.95 6.25
CA SER A 593 -15.02 -14.97 5.38
C SER A 593 -16.43 -14.75 5.89
N ALA A 594 -16.92 -13.52 5.83
CA ALA A 594 -18.28 -13.16 6.20
C ALA A 594 -18.97 -12.42 5.03
N GLU A 595 -20.20 -12.81 4.75
CA GLU A 595 -21.07 -12.17 3.76
C GLU A 595 -21.73 -10.90 4.34
N GLY A 596 -22.24 -10.01 3.47
CA GLY A 596 -22.86 -8.76 3.94
C GLY A 596 -24.08 -8.92 4.85
N GLN A 597 -24.85 -10.01 4.71
CA GLN A 597 -26.00 -10.30 5.59
C GLN A 597 -25.63 -11.03 6.87
N GLU A 598 -24.42 -11.57 6.95
CA GLU A 598 -23.90 -12.17 8.19
C GLU A 598 -23.49 -11.05 9.17
N THR A 599 -23.09 -11.47 10.38
CA THR A 599 -22.62 -10.60 11.44
C THR A 599 -21.13 -10.79 11.66
N GLY A 600 -20.49 -9.88 12.40
CA GLY A 600 -19.07 -10.01 12.75
C GLY A 600 -18.76 -11.30 13.55
N LYS A 601 -19.77 -11.98 14.11
CA LYS A 601 -19.65 -13.26 14.86
C LYS A 601 -18.88 -14.33 14.08
N ARG A 602 -18.92 -14.31 12.74
CA ARG A 602 -18.13 -15.22 11.91
C ARG A 602 -16.64 -15.21 12.24
N PHE A 603 -16.10 -14.04 12.58
CA PHE A 603 -14.68 -13.87 12.90
C PHE A 603 -14.30 -14.45 14.27
N ALA A 604 -15.26 -14.82 15.12
CA ALA A 604 -14.99 -15.49 16.40
C ALA A 604 -14.17 -16.78 16.23
N GLU A 605 -14.25 -17.43 15.07
CA GLU A 605 -13.45 -18.62 14.75
C GLU A 605 -11.93 -18.37 14.69
N LEU A 606 -11.48 -17.11 14.62
CA LEU A 606 -10.07 -16.72 14.66
C LEU A 606 -9.58 -16.46 16.09
N ASN A 607 -10.47 -16.42 17.08
CA ASN A 607 -10.09 -16.17 18.47
C ASN A 607 -9.28 -17.34 19.03
N GLY A 608 -8.11 -17.06 19.62
CA GLY A 608 -7.19 -18.07 20.12
C GLY A 608 -6.32 -18.74 19.04
N VAL A 609 -6.32 -18.25 17.80
CA VAL A 609 -5.39 -18.76 16.77
C VAL A 609 -3.97 -18.30 17.10
N ASP A 610 -3.08 -19.24 17.37
CA ASP A 610 -1.66 -18.99 17.60
C ASP A 610 -0.98 -18.31 16.40
N PHE A 611 0.06 -17.51 16.64
CA PHE A 611 0.93 -16.94 15.60
C PHE A 611 2.41 -16.96 15.97
N GLU A 612 3.28 -16.99 14.96
CA GLU A 612 4.70 -16.66 15.11
C GLU A 612 5.04 -15.34 14.41
N TYR A 613 6.05 -14.62 14.91
CA TYR A 613 6.53 -13.42 14.21
C TYR A 613 7.09 -13.78 12.83
N GLY A 614 6.45 -13.36 11.76
CA GLY A 614 6.77 -13.73 10.39
C GLY A 614 5.66 -14.54 9.71
N ASP A 615 4.67 -15.01 10.45
CA ASP A 615 3.39 -15.46 9.89
C ASP A 615 2.76 -14.32 9.07
N VAL A 616 1.95 -14.71 8.09
CA VAL A 616 1.35 -13.80 7.11
C VAL A 616 -0.16 -13.83 7.25
N VAL A 617 -0.78 -12.65 7.23
CA VAL A 617 -2.24 -12.51 7.21
C VAL A 617 -2.67 -11.90 5.90
N LYS A 618 -3.46 -12.65 5.13
CA LYS A 618 -4.20 -12.12 3.97
C LYS A 618 -5.53 -11.58 4.44
N VAL A 619 -5.82 -10.33 4.11
CA VAL A 619 -7.07 -9.65 4.47
C VAL A 619 -7.80 -9.23 3.21
N PHE A 620 -9.10 -9.49 3.18
CA PHE A 620 -10.02 -9.05 2.14
C PHE A 620 -11.08 -8.11 2.73
N HIS A 621 -11.38 -7.03 2.00
CA HIS A 621 -12.50 -6.15 2.30
C HIS A 621 -13.12 -5.62 1.00
N ALA A 622 -14.43 -5.79 0.80
CA ALA A 622 -15.13 -5.38 -0.41
C ALA A 622 -15.09 -3.86 -0.63
N GLU A 623 -15.17 -3.09 0.45
CA GLU A 623 -14.96 -1.64 0.50
C GLU A 623 -13.62 -1.29 1.19
N PRO A 624 -12.48 -1.34 0.50
CA PRO A 624 -11.16 -1.36 1.15
C PRO A 624 -10.78 -0.11 1.97
N SER A 625 -11.50 1.00 1.84
CA SER A 625 -11.33 2.20 2.66
C SER A 625 -11.88 2.05 4.09
N ARG A 626 -12.76 1.07 4.32
CA ARG A 626 -13.38 0.69 5.61
C ARG A 626 -12.57 -0.34 6.40
N LEU A 627 -11.44 -0.80 5.86
CA LEU A 627 -10.46 -1.59 6.59
C LEU A 627 -9.42 -0.66 7.21
N LYS A 628 -9.29 -0.67 8.54
CA LYS A 628 -8.25 0.06 9.27
C LYS A 628 -7.27 -0.91 9.92
N TRP A 629 -6.03 -0.49 10.12
CA TRP A 629 -5.10 -1.24 10.95
C TRP A 629 -4.23 -0.27 11.75
N TYR A 630 -3.94 -0.67 12.97
CA TYR A 630 -3.23 0.12 13.96
C TYR A 630 -1.95 -0.60 14.35
N GLN A 631 -0.91 0.19 14.56
CA GLN A 631 0.37 -0.24 15.11
C GLN A 631 0.67 0.63 16.32
N ASN A 632 0.85 0.03 17.49
CA ASN A 632 1.05 0.72 18.75
C ASN A 632 0.00 1.83 18.98
N ASN A 633 -1.28 1.49 18.78
CA ASN A 633 -2.43 2.38 18.89
C ASN A 633 -2.46 3.58 17.92
N LYS A 634 -1.56 3.63 16.93
CA LYS A 634 -1.57 4.65 15.88
C LYS A 634 -2.10 4.06 14.60
N LEU A 635 -3.06 4.75 13.99
CA LEU A 635 -3.56 4.38 12.66
C LEU A 635 -2.39 4.43 11.67
N ALA A 636 -2.11 3.31 11.02
CA ALA A 636 -1.06 3.25 10.02
C ALA A 636 -1.43 4.07 8.78
N ASP A 637 -0.45 4.69 8.12
CA ASP A 637 -0.67 5.39 6.85
C ASP A 637 -1.11 4.38 5.77
N GLN A 638 -2.31 4.59 5.24
CA GLN A 638 -2.94 3.67 4.30
C GLN A 638 -2.57 3.95 2.84
N GLY A 639 -1.93 5.09 2.53
CA GLY A 639 -1.42 5.46 1.21
C GLY A 639 -2.30 5.02 0.03
N LYS A 640 -1.70 4.26 -0.91
CA LYS A 640 -2.42 3.63 -2.04
C LYS A 640 -3.17 2.34 -1.65
N ALA A 641 -2.79 1.70 -0.54
CA ALA A 641 -3.38 0.44 -0.08
C ALA A 641 -4.86 0.60 0.30
N LYS A 642 -5.31 1.80 0.66
CA LYS A 642 -6.74 2.11 0.92
C LYS A 642 -7.70 1.71 -0.21
N ASN A 643 -7.19 1.57 -1.45
CA ASN A 643 -7.99 1.18 -2.61
C ASN A 643 -7.82 -0.29 -3.02
N LYS A 644 -6.96 -1.07 -2.33
CA LYS A 644 -6.73 -2.50 -2.62
C LYS A 644 -7.69 -3.36 -1.78
N LYS A 645 -8.57 -4.14 -2.43
CA LYS A 645 -9.50 -5.07 -1.77
C LYS A 645 -8.78 -6.15 -0.96
N GLU A 646 -7.68 -6.67 -1.50
CA GLU A 646 -6.82 -7.63 -0.82
C GLU A 646 -5.52 -6.97 -0.35
N LYS A 647 -5.10 -7.33 0.86
CA LYS A 647 -3.86 -6.85 1.50
C LYS A 647 -3.17 -8.01 2.20
N PHE A 648 -1.85 -7.95 2.30
CA PHE A 648 -1.04 -8.91 3.03
C PHE A 648 -0.30 -8.21 4.15
N PHE A 649 -0.33 -8.79 5.33
CA PHE A 649 0.36 -8.29 6.51
C PHE A 649 1.33 -9.35 7.01
N LYS A 650 2.55 -8.96 7.35
CA LYS A 650 3.48 -9.79 8.12
C LYS A 650 3.28 -9.47 9.60
N ILE A 651 3.14 -10.50 10.43
CA ILE A 651 3.05 -10.31 11.89
C ILE A 651 4.47 -10.06 12.42
N THR A 652 4.68 -8.93 13.09
CA THR A 652 5.98 -8.52 13.65
C THR A 652 5.86 -8.17 15.12
N PRO A 653 6.96 -8.02 15.88
CA PRO A 653 6.92 -7.49 17.24
C PRO A 653 6.31 -6.07 17.35
N GLN A 654 6.19 -5.35 16.23
CA GLN A 654 5.57 -4.03 16.12
C GLN A 654 4.13 -4.07 15.58
N GLY A 655 3.53 -5.27 15.50
CA GLY A 655 2.17 -5.48 15.01
C GLY A 655 2.09 -5.92 13.55
N PHE A 656 0.97 -5.61 12.90
CA PHE A 656 0.71 -5.96 11.50
C PHE A 656 1.45 -5.04 10.53
N GLU A 657 2.51 -5.54 9.88
CA GLU A 657 3.27 -4.80 8.89
C GLU A 657 2.71 -5.06 7.47
N LEU A 658 2.18 -4.04 6.82
CA LEU A 658 1.68 -4.16 5.44
C LEU A 658 2.84 -4.49 4.48
N LYS A 659 2.63 -5.50 3.62
CA LYS A 659 3.57 -5.89 2.56
C LYS A 659 2.89 -5.84 1.19
N ASP A 660 3.52 -5.17 0.24
CA ASP A 660 3.07 -5.18 -1.17
C ASP A 660 3.43 -6.50 -1.88
N SER A 661 4.52 -7.14 -1.46
CA SER A 661 4.89 -8.50 -1.84
C SER A 661 5.63 -9.17 -0.67
N LEU A 662 5.53 -10.49 -0.59
CA LEU A 662 6.16 -11.27 0.50
C LEU A 662 7.55 -11.81 0.13
N GLN A 663 7.96 -11.62 -1.12
CA GLN A 663 9.30 -11.95 -1.62
C GLN A 663 10.31 -10.83 -1.29
N GLU A 664 11.58 -11.22 -1.11
CA GLU A 664 12.71 -10.30 -1.04
C GLU A 664 13.46 -10.36 -2.38
N VAL A 665 13.58 -9.22 -3.05
CA VAL A 665 14.25 -9.12 -4.36
C VAL A 665 15.46 -8.20 -4.23
N THR A 666 16.64 -8.75 -4.49
CA THR A 666 17.89 -7.98 -4.56
C THR A 666 18.29 -7.81 -6.02
N ALA A 667 18.45 -6.58 -6.48
CA ALA A 667 18.96 -6.29 -7.82
C ALA A 667 20.44 -6.72 -7.92
N LYS A 668 20.78 -7.45 -8.99
CA LYS A 668 22.14 -7.84 -9.33
C LYS A 668 22.57 -7.07 -10.59
N PRO A 669 23.40 -6.03 -10.47
CA PRO A 669 23.89 -5.30 -11.62
C PRO A 669 24.60 -6.22 -12.61
N GLN A 670 24.35 -6.04 -13.90
CA GLN A 670 24.92 -6.87 -14.96
C GLN A 670 25.75 -6.04 -15.95
N LYS A 671 26.78 -6.67 -16.53
CA LYS A 671 27.51 -6.11 -17.67
C LYS A 671 27.21 -6.93 -18.91
N VAL A 672 26.77 -6.29 -19.99
CA VAL A 672 26.47 -6.96 -21.26
C VAL A 672 27.32 -6.37 -22.37
N VAL A 673 27.89 -7.21 -23.23
CA VAL A 673 28.68 -6.72 -24.36
C VAL A 673 27.74 -6.15 -25.41
N VAL A 674 28.12 -5.01 -26.00
CA VAL A 674 27.35 -4.34 -27.06
C VAL A 674 26.98 -5.33 -28.16
N GLY A 675 25.70 -5.27 -28.55
CA GLY A 675 25.14 -6.15 -29.56
C GLY A 675 24.91 -7.59 -29.12
N MET A 676 24.88 -7.86 -27.81
CA MET A 676 24.42 -9.15 -27.31
C MET A 676 22.96 -9.37 -27.69
N ASP A 677 22.64 -10.58 -28.15
CA ASP A 677 21.27 -10.97 -28.43
C ASP A 677 20.45 -10.91 -27.14
N VAL A 678 19.47 -10.01 -27.14
CA VAL A 678 18.67 -9.69 -25.96
C VAL A 678 17.78 -10.88 -25.55
N ASP A 679 17.46 -11.77 -26.49
CA ASP A 679 16.67 -12.99 -26.24
C ASP A 679 17.46 -14.05 -25.48
N LYS A 680 18.80 -13.96 -25.46
CA LYS A 680 19.68 -14.86 -24.69
C LYS A 680 19.92 -14.41 -23.25
N LEU A 681 19.41 -13.24 -22.85
CA LEU A 681 19.54 -12.77 -21.47
C LEU A 681 18.53 -13.47 -20.56
N ASP A 682 18.99 -14.13 -19.51
CA ASP A 682 18.10 -14.72 -18.50
C ASP A 682 17.77 -13.68 -17.41
N PRO A 683 16.50 -13.27 -17.25
CA PRO A 683 16.05 -12.37 -16.19
C PRO A 683 16.49 -12.80 -14.77
N LYS A 684 16.71 -14.11 -14.54
CA LYS A 684 17.17 -14.65 -13.24
C LYS A 684 18.58 -14.22 -12.86
N GLU A 685 19.41 -13.85 -13.82
CA GLU A 685 20.76 -13.34 -13.53
C GLU A 685 20.72 -11.90 -12.99
N PHE A 686 19.66 -11.15 -13.29
CA PHE A 686 19.51 -9.73 -12.94
C PHE A 686 18.93 -9.52 -11.53
N VAL A 687 18.35 -10.55 -10.92
CA VAL A 687 17.76 -10.45 -9.59
C VAL A 687 18.01 -11.71 -8.78
N GLN A 688 18.21 -11.56 -7.48
CA GLN A 688 18.11 -12.66 -6.53
C GLN A 688 16.80 -12.55 -5.80
N VAL A 689 15.95 -13.58 -5.95
CA VAL A 689 14.64 -13.65 -5.32
C VAL A 689 14.67 -14.68 -4.22
N LYS A 690 14.20 -14.30 -3.04
CA LYS A 690 13.91 -15.20 -1.93
C LYS A 690 12.39 -15.26 -1.74
N ASP A 691 11.86 -16.46 -1.54
CA ASP A 691 10.43 -16.71 -1.30
C ASP A 691 9.48 -16.30 -2.45
N GLY A 692 10.00 -16.25 -3.69
CA GLY A 692 9.26 -15.95 -4.92
C GLY A 692 9.95 -16.48 -6.17
N GLU A 693 9.39 -16.17 -7.34
CA GLU A 693 9.90 -16.57 -8.64
C GLU A 693 10.02 -15.39 -9.62
N VAL A 694 11.01 -15.47 -10.51
CA VAL A 694 11.23 -14.46 -11.56
C VAL A 694 10.24 -14.71 -12.70
N VAL A 695 9.47 -13.69 -13.06
CA VAL A 695 8.49 -13.76 -14.16
C VAL A 695 9.18 -13.44 -15.49
N GLY A 696 9.94 -12.35 -15.55
CA GLY A 696 10.65 -11.94 -16.76
C GLY A 696 11.02 -10.46 -16.79
N PHE A 697 11.54 -9.98 -17.93
CA PHE A 697 11.70 -8.54 -18.16
C PHE A 697 10.34 -7.90 -18.47
N VAL A 698 10.04 -6.77 -17.82
CA VAL A 698 8.93 -5.89 -18.21
C VAL A 698 9.29 -5.18 -19.53
N GLU A 699 10.55 -4.78 -19.64
CA GLU A 699 11.16 -4.18 -20.83
C GLU A 699 12.59 -4.71 -20.95
N LYS A 700 12.96 -5.20 -22.13
CA LYS A 700 14.27 -5.79 -22.38
C LYS A 700 15.35 -4.70 -22.52
N PRO A 701 16.60 -4.93 -22.09
CA PRO A 701 17.67 -3.94 -22.25
C PRO A 701 17.98 -3.65 -23.72
N ASN A 702 18.34 -2.40 -24.01
CA ASN A 702 18.86 -2.03 -25.31
C ASN A 702 20.37 -2.33 -25.35
N THR A 703 20.77 -3.42 -25.99
CA THR A 703 22.18 -3.84 -26.08
C THR A 703 22.95 -3.15 -27.20
N THR A 704 22.34 -2.34 -28.07
CA THR A 704 23.06 -1.63 -29.16
C THR A 704 23.68 -0.31 -28.71
N LYS A 705 23.23 0.23 -27.57
CA LYS A 705 23.71 1.50 -27.02
C LYS A 705 24.64 1.29 -25.83
N ILE A 706 25.88 1.78 -25.94
CA ILE A 706 26.89 1.75 -24.87
C ILE A 706 26.47 2.60 -23.66
N GLY A 707 26.83 2.16 -22.47
CA GLY A 707 26.70 2.92 -21.21
C GLY A 707 25.77 2.27 -20.19
N GLU A 708 25.61 2.95 -19.06
CA GLU A 708 24.71 2.52 -17.98
C GLU A 708 23.24 2.76 -18.36
N GLN A 709 22.42 1.75 -18.14
CA GLN A 709 20.97 1.78 -18.29
C GLN A 709 20.31 1.08 -17.10
N LYS A 710 18.99 1.19 -16.99
CA LYS A 710 18.18 0.47 -16.01
C LYS A 710 17.16 -0.40 -16.73
N VAL A 711 17.07 -1.66 -16.34
CA VAL A 711 16.06 -2.61 -16.85
C VAL A 711 15.06 -2.92 -15.75
N LYS A 712 13.84 -3.29 -16.12
CA LYS A 712 12.79 -3.64 -15.16
C LYS A 712 12.53 -5.14 -15.20
N VAL A 713 12.73 -5.81 -14.06
CA VAL A 713 12.46 -7.24 -13.89
C VAL A 713 11.21 -7.43 -13.05
N GLU A 714 10.24 -8.17 -13.56
CA GLU A 714 9.04 -8.59 -12.83
C GLU A 714 9.29 -9.93 -12.14
N THR A 715 8.88 -10.00 -10.89
CA THR A 715 8.96 -11.17 -10.00
C THR A 715 7.60 -11.35 -9.35
N LYS A 716 7.28 -12.55 -8.88
CA LYS A 716 6.06 -12.80 -8.11
C LYS A 716 6.31 -13.71 -6.92
N ASP A 717 5.66 -13.41 -5.80
CA ASP A 717 5.74 -14.27 -4.62
C ASP A 717 4.89 -15.54 -4.77
N ARG A 718 4.98 -16.43 -3.77
CA ARG A 718 4.22 -17.69 -3.72
C ARG A 718 2.69 -17.53 -3.73
N PHE A 719 2.18 -16.33 -3.48
CA PHE A 719 0.75 -16.01 -3.51
C PHE A 719 0.34 -15.32 -4.82
N GLY A 720 1.28 -15.12 -5.75
CA GLY A 720 1.05 -14.50 -7.05
C GLY A 720 1.18 -12.98 -7.08
N ASN A 721 1.59 -12.33 -5.99
CA ASN A 721 1.76 -10.87 -5.97
C ASN A 721 3.01 -10.47 -6.74
N LYS A 722 2.86 -9.56 -7.70
CA LYS A 722 3.94 -9.12 -8.59
C LYS A 722 4.70 -7.91 -8.02
N GLN A 723 6.02 -7.90 -8.18
CA GLN A 723 6.90 -6.77 -7.89
C GLN A 723 7.81 -6.50 -9.09
N VAL A 724 7.98 -5.22 -9.43
CA VAL A 724 8.91 -4.77 -10.46
C VAL A 724 10.13 -4.14 -9.80
N THR A 725 11.32 -4.64 -10.14
CA THR A 725 12.61 -4.14 -9.61
C THR A 725 13.42 -3.53 -10.75
N GLU A 726 13.93 -2.31 -10.55
CA GLU A 726 14.89 -1.69 -11.48
C GLU A 726 16.30 -2.23 -11.20
N VAL A 727 16.96 -2.77 -12.23
CA VAL A 727 18.30 -3.34 -12.15
C VAL A 727 19.25 -2.54 -13.05
N PRO A 728 20.39 -2.04 -12.53
CA PRO A 728 21.41 -1.39 -13.34
C PRO A 728 22.07 -2.38 -14.31
N VAL A 729 22.24 -1.98 -15.56
CA VAL A 729 22.91 -2.77 -16.60
C VAL A 729 23.88 -1.87 -17.34
N GLU A 730 25.14 -2.28 -17.46
CA GLU A 730 26.16 -1.54 -18.20
C GLU A 730 26.43 -2.25 -19.53
N VAL A 731 26.21 -1.56 -20.65
CA VAL A 731 26.58 -2.08 -21.97
C VAL A 731 28.02 -1.67 -22.27
N VAL A 732 28.87 -2.67 -22.47
CA VAL A 732 30.33 -2.52 -22.58
C VAL A 732 30.84 -2.87 -23.98
N TYR A 733 32.01 -2.36 -24.36
CA TYR A 733 32.57 -2.51 -25.70
C TYR A 733 33.03 -3.94 -26.02
N GLY A 734 33.44 -4.74 -25.02
CA GLY A 734 34.00 -6.08 -25.25
C GLY A 734 35.25 -6.05 -26.14
N ASP A 735 35.38 -7.03 -27.03
CA ASP A 735 36.43 -7.11 -28.06
C ASP A 735 35.91 -6.49 -29.36
N SER A 736 36.18 -5.21 -29.58
CA SER A 736 35.54 -4.45 -30.66
C SER A 736 36.43 -3.41 -31.32
N ILE A 737 36.05 -3.03 -32.54
CA ILE A 737 36.56 -1.89 -33.28
C ILE A 737 35.42 -0.87 -33.41
N VAL A 738 35.68 0.37 -33.03
CA VAL A 738 34.72 1.47 -32.96
C VAL A 738 35.09 2.51 -34.01
N TYR A 739 34.15 2.78 -34.92
CA TYR A 739 34.21 3.83 -35.92
C TYR A 739 33.45 5.05 -35.38
N ALA A 740 34.10 6.22 -35.35
CA ALA A 740 33.44 7.46 -34.98
C ALA A 740 33.29 8.40 -36.19
N GLY A 741 32.09 8.92 -36.35
CA GLY A 741 31.68 9.83 -37.40
C GLY A 741 31.88 11.30 -37.02
N TYR A 742 31.01 12.14 -37.56
CA TYR A 742 30.97 13.56 -37.24
C TYR A 742 30.63 13.80 -35.76
N GLY A 743 31.25 14.82 -35.15
CA GLY A 743 30.99 15.18 -33.75
C GLY A 743 31.40 14.14 -32.70
N ASP A 744 32.20 13.14 -33.08
CA ASP A 744 32.56 11.95 -32.28
C ASP A 744 31.39 10.99 -32.00
N ASP A 745 30.28 11.12 -32.75
CA ASP A 745 29.19 10.15 -32.70
C ASP A 745 29.67 8.79 -33.20
N ILE A 746 29.25 7.72 -32.52
CA ILE A 746 29.67 6.36 -32.88
C ILE A 746 28.91 5.96 -34.14
N ALA A 747 29.65 5.83 -35.23
CA ALA A 747 29.10 5.41 -36.51
C ALA A 747 28.80 3.92 -36.55
N SER A 748 29.70 3.10 -36.03
CA SER A 748 29.50 1.66 -35.93
C SER A 748 30.48 1.04 -34.95
N ILE A 749 30.06 -0.03 -34.28
CA ILE A 749 30.91 -0.88 -33.46
C ILE A 749 30.87 -2.30 -34.04
N VAL A 750 32.03 -2.82 -34.41
CA VAL A 750 32.22 -4.20 -34.88
C VAL A 750 32.79 -5.01 -33.72
N THR A 751 32.01 -5.94 -33.17
CA THR A 751 32.34 -6.73 -31.98
C THR A 751 32.49 -8.21 -32.31
N LEU A 752 33.49 -8.87 -31.73
CA LEU A 752 33.68 -10.32 -31.86
C LEU A 752 32.73 -11.08 -30.93
N LYS A 753 31.88 -11.95 -31.49
CA LYS A 753 31.13 -12.96 -30.72
C LYS A 753 31.94 -14.26 -30.73
N HIS A 754 32.84 -14.41 -29.76
CA HIS A 754 33.79 -15.52 -29.68
C HIS A 754 33.12 -16.92 -29.69
N GLU A 755 31.99 -17.09 -29.00
CA GLU A 755 31.25 -18.37 -28.95
C GLU A 755 30.70 -18.78 -30.32
N GLU A 756 30.16 -17.82 -31.08
CA GLU A 756 29.55 -18.07 -32.39
C GLU A 756 30.54 -17.95 -33.55
N LYS A 757 31.74 -17.42 -33.27
CA LYS A 757 32.76 -17.03 -34.27
C LYS A 757 32.19 -16.13 -35.38
N LYS A 758 31.41 -15.13 -34.98
CA LYS A 758 30.79 -14.16 -35.88
C LYS A 758 31.02 -12.72 -35.44
N PHE A 759 31.03 -11.78 -36.38
CA PHE A 759 30.93 -10.37 -36.04
C PHE A 759 29.50 -9.99 -35.66
N HIS A 760 29.36 -9.13 -34.66
CA HIS A 760 28.16 -8.37 -34.43
C HIS A 760 28.44 -6.89 -34.71
N VAL A 761 27.52 -6.20 -35.37
CA VAL A 761 27.74 -4.82 -35.78
C VAL A 761 26.56 -3.93 -35.42
N THR A 762 26.85 -2.78 -34.84
CA THR A 762 25.88 -1.71 -34.57
C THR A 762 25.89 -0.66 -35.68
N ASP A 763 24.77 0.01 -35.88
CA ASP A 763 24.60 1.10 -36.83
C ASP A 763 24.09 2.38 -36.15
N MET A 764 24.04 3.47 -36.93
CA MET A 764 23.47 4.76 -36.57
C MET A 764 22.41 5.17 -37.61
N ASP A 765 21.38 5.88 -37.18
CA ASP A 765 20.29 6.35 -38.05
C ASP A 765 20.61 7.71 -38.74
N SER A 766 21.73 8.33 -38.42
CA SER A 766 22.18 9.61 -39.02
C SER A 766 23.32 9.42 -40.01
N GLU A 767 23.58 10.44 -40.82
CA GLU A 767 24.74 10.44 -41.72
C GLU A 767 26.03 10.25 -40.92
N ILE A 768 26.91 9.36 -41.39
CA ILE A 768 28.18 9.05 -40.72
C ILE A 768 29.04 10.30 -40.57
N HIS A 769 29.11 11.15 -41.60
CA HIS A 769 29.85 12.41 -41.57
C HIS A 769 29.37 13.44 -42.61
N GLU A 770 28.89 14.61 -42.15
CA GLU A 770 28.20 15.61 -42.99
C GLU A 770 29.05 16.22 -44.13
N TYR A 771 30.37 16.33 -43.94
CA TYR A 771 31.28 16.97 -44.90
C TYR A 771 31.89 16.04 -45.98
N PHE A 772 31.69 14.73 -45.91
CA PHE A 772 32.28 13.76 -46.87
C PHE A 772 31.22 13.28 -47.88
N ASN A 773 30.83 14.18 -48.80
CA ASN A 773 29.80 13.93 -49.79
C ASN A 773 30.26 12.96 -50.89
N LYS A 774 29.62 11.78 -50.95
CA LYS A 774 29.97 10.68 -51.89
C LYS A 774 31.43 10.24 -51.82
N GLU A 775 32.06 10.49 -50.68
CA GLU A 775 33.41 10.06 -50.40
C GLU A 775 33.36 8.91 -49.41
N LEU A 776 34.16 7.88 -49.69
CA LEU A 776 34.37 6.75 -48.79
C LEU A 776 34.89 7.26 -47.44
N TYR A 777 34.19 6.97 -46.36
CA TYR A 777 34.59 7.42 -45.02
C TYR A 777 35.12 6.29 -44.14
N MET A 778 34.48 5.12 -44.19
CA MET A 778 34.91 3.95 -43.42
C MET A 778 34.76 2.65 -44.22
N GLY A 779 35.48 1.60 -43.82
CA GLY A 779 35.38 0.30 -44.46
C GLY A 779 36.06 -0.82 -43.68
N ILE A 780 35.68 -2.05 -44.01
CA ILE A 780 36.23 -3.26 -43.43
C ILE A 780 36.40 -4.33 -44.50
N THR A 781 37.56 -4.98 -44.50
CA THR A 781 37.85 -6.14 -45.34
C THR A 781 38.32 -7.29 -44.45
N LEU A 782 37.65 -8.43 -44.56
CA LEU A 782 38.07 -9.67 -43.89
C LEU A 782 38.87 -10.51 -44.88
N TYR A 783 40.07 -10.91 -44.49
CA TYR A 783 40.92 -11.87 -45.18
C TYR A 783 41.04 -13.16 -44.37
N ASP A 784 41.15 -14.30 -45.05
CA ASP A 784 41.58 -15.53 -44.40
C ASP A 784 43.07 -15.49 -44.04
N ARG A 785 43.54 -16.54 -43.36
CA ARG A 785 44.94 -16.69 -42.90
C ARG A 785 45.97 -16.66 -44.04
N ASP A 786 45.57 -17.00 -45.26
CA ASP A 786 46.43 -17.05 -46.44
C ASP A 786 46.42 -15.73 -47.23
N GLY A 787 45.59 -14.76 -46.81
CA GLY A 787 45.47 -13.44 -47.43
C GLY A 787 44.43 -13.36 -48.55
N LYS A 788 43.55 -14.36 -48.68
CA LYS A 788 42.44 -14.30 -49.62
C LYS A 788 41.28 -13.52 -49.01
N GLU A 789 40.76 -12.57 -49.78
CA GLU A 789 39.61 -11.77 -49.36
C GLU A 789 38.35 -12.63 -49.21
N LYS A 790 37.73 -12.56 -48.02
CA LYS A 790 36.43 -13.17 -47.71
C LYS A 790 35.29 -12.20 -48.01
N LYS A 791 35.42 -10.94 -47.60
CA LYS A 791 34.42 -9.90 -47.80
C LYS A 791 35.03 -8.52 -47.65
N HIS A 792 34.61 -7.59 -48.51
CA HIS A 792 34.88 -6.17 -48.41
C HIS A 792 33.56 -5.41 -48.30
N VAL A 793 33.48 -4.48 -47.34
CA VAL A 793 32.32 -3.59 -47.12
C VAL A 793 32.81 -2.20 -46.82
N THR A 794 32.17 -1.21 -47.41
CA THR A 794 32.53 0.21 -47.29
C THR A 794 31.30 1.04 -46.97
N ALA A 795 31.51 2.23 -46.40
CA ALA A 795 30.48 3.23 -46.26
C ALA A 795 30.96 4.64 -46.61
N GLU A 796 30.11 5.40 -47.30
CA GLU A 796 30.30 6.82 -47.63
C GLU A 796 29.95 7.73 -46.44
N GLY A 797 30.49 8.95 -46.40
CA GLY A 797 30.23 9.88 -45.30
C GLY A 797 28.75 10.27 -45.16
N GLN A 798 28.04 10.52 -46.26
CA GLN A 798 26.65 11.00 -46.23
C GLN A 798 25.58 9.89 -46.22
N GLU A 799 25.97 8.62 -46.08
CA GLU A 799 25.00 7.55 -45.79
C GLU A 799 24.97 7.23 -44.30
N THR A 800 23.95 6.50 -43.87
CA THR A 800 23.91 5.87 -42.55
C THR A 800 24.77 4.62 -42.55
N SER A 801 25.21 4.16 -41.37
CA SER A 801 25.98 2.92 -41.27
C SER A 801 25.10 1.66 -41.33
N GLU A 802 23.80 1.78 -41.57
CA GLU A 802 22.85 0.67 -41.61
C GLU A 802 23.23 -0.38 -42.68
N ASN A 803 23.58 0.05 -43.89
CA ASN A 803 24.00 -0.85 -44.97
C ASN A 803 25.34 -1.54 -44.67
N PHE A 804 26.26 -0.82 -44.01
CA PHE A 804 27.52 -1.38 -43.55
C PHE A 804 27.27 -2.47 -42.51
N ALA A 805 26.48 -2.16 -41.47
CA ALA A 805 26.14 -3.10 -40.42
C ALA A 805 25.42 -4.33 -40.97
N LYS A 806 24.41 -4.17 -41.84
CA LYS A 806 23.68 -5.29 -42.47
C LYS A 806 24.60 -6.28 -43.20
N GLN A 807 25.65 -5.79 -43.85
CA GLN A 807 26.56 -6.65 -44.62
C GLN A 807 27.66 -7.29 -43.75
N VAL A 808 28.08 -6.61 -42.68
CA VAL A 808 29.18 -7.07 -41.81
C VAL A 808 28.65 -7.92 -40.65
N ASN A 809 27.42 -7.67 -40.20
CA ASN A 809 26.79 -8.41 -39.11
C ASN A 809 26.57 -9.88 -39.48
N GLY A 810 26.92 -10.78 -38.56
CA GLY A 810 26.80 -12.24 -38.73
C GLY A 810 27.89 -12.88 -39.60
N MET A 811 28.84 -12.11 -40.16
CA MET A 811 29.97 -12.68 -40.91
C MET A 811 30.81 -13.60 -40.03
N GLN A 812 31.14 -14.79 -40.54
CA GLN A 812 31.95 -15.78 -39.83
C GLN A 812 33.44 -15.48 -39.96
N PHE A 813 34.15 -15.55 -38.83
CA PHE A 813 35.61 -15.44 -38.77
C PHE A 813 36.22 -16.73 -38.21
N GLU A 814 37.50 -16.95 -38.52
CA GLU A 814 38.33 -17.90 -37.81
C GLU A 814 39.45 -17.17 -37.07
N TYR A 815 39.88 -17.68 -35.92
CA TYR A 815 41.07 -17.12 -35.27
C TYR A 815 42.26 -17.22 -36.22
N GLY A 816 43.00 -16.13 -36.42
CA GLY A 816 44.06 -16.02 -37.42
C GLY A 816 43.64 -15.32 -38.71
N ASP A 817 42.34 -15.14 -38.96
CA ASP A 817 41.86 -14.23 -40.02
C ASP A 817 42.37 -12.81 -39.75
N VAL A 818 42.53 -12.03 -40.83
CA VAL A 818 43.03 -10.65 -40.76
C VAL A 818 41.93 -9.70 -41.20
N VAL A 819 41.66 -8.69 -40.38
CA VAL A 819 40.70 -7.62 -40.66
C VAL A 819 41.49 -6.37 -41.02
N LYS A 820 41.33 -5.90 -42.26
CA LYS A 820 41.74 -4.58 -42.69
C LYS A 820 40.60 -3.60 -42.43
N VAL A 821 40.88 -2.52 -41.74
CA VAL A 821 39.96 -1.44 -41.40
C VAL A 821 40.41 -0.19 -42.12
N PHE A 822 39.50 0.47 -42.80
CA PHE A 822 39.68 1.77 -43.41
C PHE A 822 38.90 2.83 -42.64
N HIS A 823 39.54 3.97 -42.34
CA HIS A 823 38.89 5.14 -41.77
C HIS A 823 39.58 6.41 -42.31
N VAL A 824 38.81 7.37 -42.84
CA VAL A 824 39.36 8.62 -43.40
C VAL A 824 40.10 9.44 -42.35
N GLU A 825 39.53 9.52 -41.14
CA GLU A 825 40.09 10.13 -39.94
C GLU A 825 40.59 9.06 -38.96
N PRO A 826 41.79 8.50 -39.12
CA PRO A 826 42.25 7.36 -38.33
C PRO A 826 42.29 7.60 -36.81
N ASP A 827 42.45 8.84 -36.33
CA ASP A 827 42.34 9.19 -34.92
C ASP A 827 40.94 9.02 -34.34
N ARG A 828 39.91 8.86 -35.17
CA ARG A 828 38.55 8.54 -34.73
C ARG A 828 38.26 7.04 -34.66
N LEU A 829 39.20 6.19 -35.08
CA LEU A 829 39.09 4.74 -34.95
C LEU A 829 39.71 4.26 -33.63
N LYS A 830 38.94 3.54 -32.82
CA LYS A 830 39.36 2.97 -31.53
C LYS A 830 39.17 1.46 -31.53
N TRP A 831 39.98 0.73 -30.79
CA TRP A 831 39.77 -0.71 -30.58
C TRP A 831 39.95 -1.10 -29.12
N TYR A 832 39.13 -2.05 -28.72
CA TYR A 832 38.97 -2.50 -27.36
C TYR A 832 39.24 -4.00 -27.30
N GLN A 833 39.90 -4.43 -26.22
CA GLN A 833 40.00 -5.83 -25.84
C GLN A 833 39.44 -5.98 -24.43
N ASN A 834 38.49 -6.88 -24.24
CA ASN A 834 37.80 -7.10 -22.98
C ASN A 834 37.33 -5.78 -22.33
N ASN A 835 36.65 -4.93 -23.12
CA ASN A 835 36.17 -3.60 -22.72
C ASN A 835 37.26 -2.56 -22.34
N THR A 836 38.54 -2.91 -22.47
CA THR A 836 39.65 -1.98 -22.22
C THR A 836 40.08 -1.39 -23.54
N LEU A 837 40.18 -0.07 -23.63
CA LEU A 837 40.73 0.61 -24.80
C LEU A 837 42.21 0.21 -24.95
N THR A 838 42.54 -0.51 -26.01
CA THR A 838 43.91 -1.02 -26.26
C THR A 838 44.64 -0.24 -27.33
N GLY A 839 43.92 0.60 -28.09
CA GLY A 839 44.56 1.62 -28.93
C GLY A 839 43.57 2.45 -29.74
N GLN A 840 44.14 3.44 -30.41
CA GLN A 840 43.47 4.43 -31.24
C GLN A 840 44.39 4.76 -32.43
N GLY A 841 43.83 5.06 -33.60
CA GLY A 841 44.66 5.47 -34.74
C GLY A 841 45.31 6.83 -34.51
N GLU A 842 46.33 7.14 -35.30
CA GLU A 842 47.08 8.40 -35.19
C GLU A 842 46.55 9.44 -36.18
N LYS A 843 46.49 10.71 -35.79
CA LYS A 843 45.95 11.81 -36.61
C LYS A 843 46.64 12.02 -37.97
N LYS A 844 47.92 11.65 -38.09
CA LYS A 844 48.69 11.62 -39.35
C LYS A 844 49.10 10.20 -39.74
N GLY A 845 48.45 9.19 -39.16
CA GLY A 845 48.76 7.78 -39.37
C GLY A 845 48.15 7.23 -40.67
N ALA A 846 48.37 5.94 -40.89
CA ALA A 846 47.77 5.22 -42.00
C ALA A 846 46.24 5.18 -41.86
N LYS A 847 45.52 5.49 -42.95
CA LYS A 847 44.05 5.36 -43.03
C LYS A 847 43.59 3.89 -43.06
N GLU A 848 44.52 2.98 -43.30
CA GLU A 848 44.30 1.54 -43.35
C GLU A 848 45.07 0.86 -42.22
N LEU A 849 44.36 0.12 -41.37
CA LEU A 849 44.92 -0.59 -40.23
C LEU A 849 44.51 -2.07 -40.32
N PHE A 850 45.42 -2.97 -39.95
CA PHE A 850 45.25 -4.42 -39.97
C PHE A 850 45.22 -5.00 -38.56
N PHE A 851 44.28 -5.92 -38.33
CA PHE A 851 44.07 -6.59 -37.06
C PHE A 851 43.99 -8.10 -37.28
N LYS A 852 44.74 -8.87 -36.52
CA LYS A 852 44.54 -10.32 -36.41
C LYS A 852 43.37 -10.59 -35.49
N VAL A 853 42.45 -11.45 -35.91
CA VAL A 853 41.40 -11.94 -35.01
C VAL A 853 41.98 -13.05 -34.14
N THR A 854 42.03 -12.88 -32.83
CA THR A 854 42.55 -13.88 -31.88
C THR A 854 41.53 -14.17 -30.79
N GLU A 855 41.82 -15.15 -29.93
CA GLU A 855 41.00 -15.43 -28.74
C GLU A 855 40.95 -14.25 -27.76
N LYS A 856 41.87 -13.29 -27.88
CA LYS A 856 41.95 -12.07 -27.05
C LYS A 856 41.33 -10.84 -27.73
N GLY A 857 40.69 -11.03 -28.88
CA GLY A 857 40.05 -9.96 -29.64
C GLY A 857 40.83 -9.55 -30.89
N PHE A 858 40.74 -8.27 -31.26
CA PHE A 858 41.47 -7.70 -32.39
C PHE A 858 42.88 -7.30 -31.96
N GLU A 859 43.91 -7.96 -32.51
CA GLU A 859 45.32 -7.64 -32.25
C GLU A 859 45.91 -6.86 -33.42
N ARG A 860 46.34 -5.61 -33.17
CA ARG A 860 46.96 -4.75 -34.20
C ARG A 860 48.24 -5.41 -34.73
N MET A 861 48.41 -5.41 -36.06
CA MET A 861 49.61 -5.90 -36.74
C MET A 861 50.31 -4.79 -37.52
N ASP A 862 51.64 -4.73 -37.43
CA ASP A 862 52.48 -3.93 -38.32
C ASP A 862 52.78 -4.68 -39.64
N MET A 863 53.28 -3.96 -40.65
CA MET A 863 53.56 -4.52 -41.98
C MET A 863 54.50 -5.73 -41.92
N LEU A 864 54.20 -6.78 -42.69
CA LEU A 864 54.84 -8.09 -42.55
C LEU A 864 56.07 -8.31 -43.47
N GLN A 865 56.39 -7.35 -44.35
CA GLN A 865 57.56 -7.45 -45.23
C GLN A 865 58.84 -6.93 -44.56
N GLU A 866 59.92 -7.71 -44.63
CA GLU A 866 61.28 -7.26 -44.31
C GLU A 866 61.99 -6.85 -45.60
N VAL A 867 62.51 -5.62 -45.64
CA VAL A 867 63.21 -5.06 -46.82
C VAL A 867 64.60 -4.60 -46.40
N THR A 868 65.62 -5.15 -47.04
CA THR A 868 67.03 -4.78 -46.81
C THR A 868 67.58 -4.06 -48.04
N ALA A 869 68.12 -2.85 -47.88
CA ALA A 869 68.75 -2.11 -48.97
C ALA A 869 70.08 -2.76 -49.39
N LYS A 870 70.31 -2.90 -50.70
CA LYS A 870 71.56 -3.39 -51.30
C LYS A 870 72.23 -2.25 -52.08
N PRO A 871 73.26 -1.58 -51.51
CA PRO A 871 74.00 -0.55 -52.20
C PRO A 871 74.55 -1.02 -53.54
N GLN A 872 74.52 -0.16 -54.55
CA GLN A 872 75.00 -0.45 -55.91
C GLN A 872 76.09 0.51 -56.32
N GLN A 873 77.00 0.06 -57.18
CA GLN A 873 78.05 0.88 -57.79
C GLN A 873 77.98 0.72 -59.30
N VAL A 874 77.96 1.83 -60.04
CA VAL A 874 77.89 1.84 -61.50
C VAL A 874 78.89 2.84 -62.06
N VAL A 875 79.29 2.66 -63.32
CA VAL A 875 80.22 3.58 -64.00
C VAL A 875 79.42 4.73 -64.62
N VAL A 876 80.01 5.91 -64.69
CA VAL A 876 79.40 7.07 -65.33
C VAL A 876 78.99 6.77 -66.77
N GLY A 877 77.76 7.10 -67.12
CA GLY A 877 77.18 6.83 -68.44
C GLY A 877 76.55 5.45 -68.61
N THR A 878 76.52 4.58 -67.58
CA THR A 878 75.76 3.31 -67.65
C THR A 878 74.30 3.55 -68.06
N ASP A 879 73.81 2.77 -69.03
CA ASP A 879 72.42 2.82 -69.49
C ASP A 879 71.45 2.45 -68.37
N ILE A 880 70.52 3.37 -68.09
CA ILE A 880 69.56 3.25 -67.01
C ILE A 880 68.57 2.10 -67.20
N GLU A 881 68.28 1.72 -68.44
CA GLU A 881 67.36 0.63 -68.77
C GLU A 881 67.96 -0.75 -68.44
N LYS A 882 69.27 -0.82 -68.17
CA LYS A 882 69.94 -2.03 -67.69
C LYS A 882 69.92 -2.19 -66.17
N LEU A 883 69.40 -1.22 -65.42
CA LEU A 883 69.27 -1.29 -63.96
C LEU A 883 67.92 -1.91 -63.56
N ASP A 884 67.98 -3.06 -62.86
CA ASP A 884 66.78 -3.71 -62.29
C ASP A 884 66.64 -3.33 -60.80
N ALA A 885 65.50 -2.76 -60.41
CA ALA A 885 65.18 -2.41 -59.02
C ALA A 885 65.27 -3.60 -58.06
N LYS A 886 65.10 -4.83 -58.54
CA LYS A 886 65.28 -6.06 -57.75
C LYS A 886 66.70 -6.25 -57.24
N ASN A 887 67.70 -5.67 -57.91
CA ASN A 887 69.09 -5.75 -57.46
C ASN A 887 69.40 -4.79 -56.32
N PHE A 888 68.51 -3.80 -56.06
CA PHE A 888 68.71 -2.75 -55.06
C PHE A 888 68.10 -3.09 -53.70
N VAL A 889 67.25 -4.11 -53.60
CA VAL A 889 66.64 -4.54 -52.33
C VAL A 889 66.56 -6.05 -52.22
N ASP A 890 66.65 -6.58 -51.01
CA ASP A 890 66.21 -7.94 -50.67
C ASP A 890 64.87 -7.87 -49.95
N VAL A 891 63.88 -8.62 -50.41
CA VAL A 891 62.52 -8.60 -49.84
C VAL A 891 62.13 -10.00 -49.39
N LYS A 892 61.79 -10.12 -48.10
CA LYS A 892 61.25 -11.34 -47.52
C LYS A 892 59.76 -11.13 -47.22
N ASP A 893 58.95 -12.13 -47.58
CA ASP A 893 57.48 -12.13 -47.41
C ASP A 893 56.77 -10.96 -48.13
N GLY A 894 57.35 -10.48 -49.24
CA GLY A 894 56.83 -9.44 -50.13
C GLY A 894 57.43 -9.49 -51.53
N GLU A 895 57.06 -8.54 -52.39
CA GLU A 895 57.50 -8.42 -53.77
C GLU A 895 57.97 -6.98 -54.11
N VAL A 896 58.97 -6.85 -55.00
CA VAL A 896 59.47 -5.56 -55.47
C VAL A 896 58.55 -5.02 -56.56
N VAL A 897 58.07 -3.79 -56.40
CA VAL A 897 57.22 -3.09 -57.36
C VAL A 897 58.05 -2.38 -58.43
N GLY A 898 59.10 -1.64 -58.04
CA GLY A 898 59.99 -0.93 -58.97
C GLY A 898 60.67 0.30 -58.35
N PHE A 899 61.40 1.08 -59.17
CA PHE A 899 61.91 2.38 -58.74
C PHE A 899 60.76 3.41 -58.68
N VAL A 900 60.73 4.20 -57.61
CA VAL A 900 59.81 5.35 -57.51
C VAL A 900 60.21 6.43 -58.54
N GLU A 901 61.52 6.63 -58.73
CA GLU A 901 62.12 7.55 -59.72
C GLU A 901 63.38 6.92 -60.35
N LYS A 902 63.63 7.20 -61.63
CA LYS A 902 64.74 6.65 -62.42
C LYS A 902 66.13 7.19 -61.93
N PRO A 903 67.16 6.34 -61.66
CA PRO A 903 68.49 6.77 -61.18
C PRO A 903 69.32 7.62 -62.15
N ASN A 904 70.07 8.64 -61.70
CA ASN A 904 70.89 9.46 -62.60
C ASN A 904 72.34 8.97 -62.72
N THR A 905 72.68 8.20 -63.76
CA THR A 905 74.03 7.65 -64.00
C THR A 905 75.00 8.60 -64.70
N SER A 906 74.58 9.82 -65.05
CA SER A 906 75.43 10.82 -65.74
C SER A 906 76.28 11.68 -64.80
N LYS A 907 75.96 11.66 -63.50
CA LYS A 907 76.60 12.47 -62.46
C LYS A 907 77.40 11.58 -61.52
N ILE A 908 78.69 11.85 -61.41
CA ILE A 908 79.62 11.16 -60.49
C ILE A 908 79.24 11.44 -59.04
N GLY A 909 79.44 10.42 -58.18
CA GLY A 909 79.30 10.51 -56.73
C GLY A 909 78.19 9.64 -56.16
N GLU A 910 78.07 9.64 -54.83
CA GLU A 910 77.01 8.93 -54.11
C GLU A 910 75.66 9.64 -54.28
N GLN A 911 74.61 8.86 -54.51
CA GLN A 911 73.21 9.30 -54.56
C GLN A 911 72.29 8.26 -53.90
N GLN A 912 71.06 8.66 -53.56
CA GLN A 912 70.03 7.76 -53.01
C GLN A 912 68.96 7.50 -54.08
N VAL A 913 68.60 6.24 -54.28
CA VAL A 913 67.50 5.82 -55.16
C VAL A 913 66.37 5.20 -54.34
N LYS A 914 65.12 5.39 -54.76
CA LYS A 914 63.93 4.92 -54.02
C LYS A 914 63.31 3.70 -54.69
N VAL A 915 63.15 2.62 -53.95
CA VAL A 915 62.53 1.36 -54.42
C VAL A 915 61.25 1.09 -53.64
N GLU A 916 60.13 0.83 -54.35
CA GLU A 916 58.84 0.45 -53.76
C GLU A 916 58.69 -1.08 -53.73
N THR A 917 58.19 -1.62 -52.61
CA THR A 917 57.90 -3.05 -52.38
C THR A 917 56.50 -3.22 -51.78
N LYS A 918 55.85 -4.40 -51.91
CA LYS A 918 54.57 -4.71 -51.26
C LYS A 918 54.55 -6.07 -50.57
N ASP A 919 53.84 -6.21 -49.45
CA ASP A 919 53.65 -7.50 -48.77
C ASP A 919 52.49 -8.34 -49.36
N ARG A 920 52.28 -9.57 -48.87
CA ARG A 920 51.23 -10.49 -49.33
C ARG A 920 49.78 -9.99 -49.14
N PHE A 921 49.58 -8.96 -48.33
CA PHE A 921 48.27 -8.31 -48.11
C PHE A 921 48.16 -6.98 -48.89
N GLY A 922 49.18 -6.63 -49.69
CA GLY A 922 49.20 -5.46 -50.56
C GLY A 922 49.80 -4.19 -49.94
N ASN A 923 50.39 -4.26 -48.73
CA ASN A 923 50.96 -3.08 -48.07
C ASN A 923 52.25 -2.62 -48.74
N LYS A 924 52.28 -1.39 -49.26
CA LYS A 924 53.46 -0.82 -49.93
C LYS A 924 54.47 -0.19 -48.95
N LYS A 925 55.76 -0.30 -49.24
CA LYS A 925 56.87 0.32 -48.51
C LYS A 925 57.89 0.88 -49.50
N VAL A 926 58.38 2.09 -49.24
CA VAL A 926 59.48 2.70 -50.01
C VAL A 926 60.77 2.60 -49.22
N THR A 927 61.84 2.11 -49.85
CA THR A 927 63.17 1.97 -49.26
C THR A 927 64.18 2.80 -50.04
N GLU A 928 64.95 3.63 -49.35
CA GLU A 928 66.06 4.38 -49.93
C GLU A 928 67.32 3.51 -49.98
N VAL A 929 67.96 3.45 -51.15
CA VAL A 929 69.12 2.60 -51.43
C VAL A 929 70.27 3.45 -51.97
N PRO A 930 71.49 3.34 -51.42
CA PRO A 930 72.65 4.06 -51.95
C PRO A 930 73.08 3.55 -53.34
N LEU A 931 73.40 4.48 -54.24
CA LEU A 931 74.00 4.24 -55.56
C LEU A 931 75.23 5.13 -55.71
N GLU A 932 76.40 4.55 -55.97
CA GLU A 932 77.63 5.30 -56.27
C GLU A 932 77.94 5.26 -57.77
N VAL A 933 78.12 6.42 -58.40
CA VAL A 933 78.53 6.54 -59.81
C VAL A 933 80.02 6.89 -59.88
N THR A 934 80.84 6.01 -60.47
CA THR A 934 82.31 6.11 -60.49
C THR A 934 82.88 6.40 -61.89
N TYR A 935 84.16 6.77 -61.96
CA TYR A 935 84.79 7.20 -63.22
C TYR A 935 85.11 6.05 -64.19
N GLY A 936 85.33 4.82 -63.74
CA GLY A 936 85.79 3.72 -64.60
C GLY A 936 87.10 4.04 -65.33
N ASP A 937 87.27 3.48 -66.53
CA ASP A 937 88.37 3.82 -67.45
C ASP A 937 87.98 5.03 -68.31
N SER A 938 88.43 6.22 -67.93
CA SER A 938 87.88 7.47 -68.48
C SER A 938 88.91 8.52 -68.80
N LEU A 939 88.60 9.33 -69.81
CA LEU A 939 89.29 10.56 -70.16
C LEU A 939 88.39 11.75 -69.81
N VAL A 940 88.85 12.59 -68.89
CA VAL A 940 88.11 13.73 -68.35
C VAL A 940 88.68 15.01 -68.93
N TYR A 941 87.83 15.74 -69.66
CA TYR A 941 88.16 17.04 -70.26
C TYR A 941 87.66 18.17 -69.36
N GLN A 942 88.57 19.01 -68.87
CA GLN A 942 88.23 20.18 -68.08
C GLN A 942 88.35 21.47 -68.91
N GLY A 943 87.32 22.30 -68.81
CA GLY A 943 87.25 23.61 -69.45
C GLY A 943 87.79 24.74 -68.57
N LEU A 944 87.21 25.94 -68.72
CA LEU A 944 87.54 27.08 -67.89
C LEU A 944 87.33 26.77 -66.39
N SER A 945 88.25 27.23 -65.54
CA SER A 945 88.20 27.06 -64.08
C SER A 945 88.21 25.60 -63.61
N ASP A 946 88.85 24.70 -64.37
CA ASP A 946 88.96 23.26 -64.08
C ASP A 946 87.60 22.53 -63.99
N VAL A 947 86.54 23.13 -64.54
CA VAL A 947 85.19 22.52 -64.58
C VAL A 947 85.18 21.39 -65.59
N ILE A 948 84.71 20.21 -65.19
CA ILE A 948 84.55 19.07 -66.10
C ILE A 948 83.50 19.42 -67.16
N ARG A 949 83.90 19.32 -68.42
CA ARG A 949 83.02 19.56 -69.58
C ARG A 949 82.58 18.27 -70.23
N SER A 950 83.42 17.25 -70.26
CA SER A 950 83.07 15.96 -70.82
C SER A 950 83.92 14.87 -70.21
N ILE A 951 83.33 13.70 -70.02
CA ILE A 951 84.03 12.47 -69.63
C ILE A 951 83.79 11.47 -70.74
N VAL A 952 84.86 10.99 -71.37
CA VAL A 952 84.82 9.89 -72.34
C VAL A 952 85.25 8.63 -71.61
N THR A 953 84.30 7.75 -71.34
CA THR A 953 84.48 6.49 -70.65
C THR A 953 84.57 5.34 -71.64
N VAL A 954 85.59 4.51 -71.48
CA VAL A 954 85.72 3.23 -72.18
C VAL A 954 84.86 2.23 -71.44
N ASN A 955 83.70 1.89 -71.99
CA ASN A 955 82.84 0.86 -71.41
C ASN A 955 83.25 -0.52 -71.92
N HIS A 956 83.77 -1.33 -71.01
CA HIS A 956 84.27 -2.67 -71.32
C HIS A 956 83.15 -3.70 -71.54
N ASP A 957 81.95 -3.48 -70.99
CA ASP A 957 80.81 -4.41 -71.09
C ASP A 957 80.18 -4.42 -72.48
N ASP A 958 80.07 -3.24 -73.12
CA ASP A 958 79.50 -3.11 -74.46
C ASP A 958 80.51 -2.72 -75.55
N GLN A 959 81.80 -2.58 -75.18
CA GLN A 959 82.92 -2.21 -76.04
C GLN A 959 82.67 -0.91 -76.82
N LYS A 960 82.03 0.08 -76.18
CA LYS A 960 81.76 1.42 -76.74
C LYS A 960 82.29 2.53 -75.84
N LEU A 961 82.54 3.69 -76.45
CA LEU A 961 82.80 4.91 -75.71
C LEU A 961 81.47 5.51 -75.21
N HIS A 962 81.36 5.75 -73.92
CA HIS A 962 80.26 6.47 -73.31
C HIS A 962 80.70 7.88 -72.95
N VAL A 963 79.96 8.89 -73.38
CA VAL A 963 80.43 10.28 -73.27
C VAL A 963 79.40 11.17 -72.59
N THR A 964 79.82 11.81 -71.50
CA THR A 964 79.02 12.85 -70.84
C THR A 964 79.30 14.22 -71.44
N TYR A 965 78.34 15.13 -71.33
CA TYR A 965 78.51 16.52 -71.73
C TYR A 965 77.91 17.49 -70.73
N THR A 966 78.29 18.76 -70.88
CA THR A 966 77.65 19.90 -70.23
C THR A 966 77.16 20.85 -71.32
N ASN A 967 76.01 21.50 -71.12
CA ASN A 967 75.50 22.54 -72.02
C ASN A 967 76.18 23.90 -71.80
N GLU A 968 77.29 23.93 -71.07
CA GLU A 968 78.05 25.13 -70.82
C GLU A 968 79.22 25.24 -71.78
N GLN A 969 79.59 26.49 -72.05
CA GLN A 969 80.74 26.81 -72.89
C GLN A 969 82.03 26.19 -72.31
N ILE A 970 82.80 25.52 -73.18
CA ILE A 970 84.01 24.79 -72.80
C ILE A 970 85.06 25.75 -72.21
N HIS A 971 85.43 26.81 -72.93
CA HIS A 971 86.41 27.80 -72.46
C HIS A 971 86.27 29.19 -73.13
N SER A 972 85.97 30.22 -72.34
CA SER A 972 85.65 31.56 -72.86
C SER A 972 86.79 32.33 -73.53
N TYR A 973 88.05 32.05 -73.18
CA TYR A 973 89.21 32.77 -73.74
C TYR A 973 89.75 32.19 -75.07
N PHE A 974 89.32 31.00 -75.49
CA PHE A 974 89.72 30.39 -76.77
C PHE A 974 88.62 30.67 -77.81
N LYS A 975 88.75 31.77 -78.54
CA LYS A 975 87.76 32.23 -79.53
C LYS A 975 88.10 31.66 -80.91
N ASN A 976 87.20 30.85 -81.47
CA ASN A 976 87.38 30.16 -82.76
C ASN A 976 88.67 29.33 -82.81
N GLU A 977 89.09 28.81 -81.66
CA GLU A 977 90.28 27.98 -81.50
C GLU A 977 89.86 26.62 -80.97
N LEU A 978 90.45 25.57 -81.55
CA LEU A 978 90.31 24.20 -81.09
C LEU A 978 90.74 24.07 -79.63
N TYR A 979 89.87 23.54 -78.77
CA TYR A 979 90.18 23.38 -77.34
C TYR A 979 90.32 21.93 -76.91
N MET A 980 89.45 21.06 -77.40
CA MET A 980 89.51 19.62 -77.11
C MET A 980 89.20 18.79 -78.34
N GLY A 981 89.76 17.59 -78.39
CA GLY A 981 89.50 16.67 -79.49
C GLY A 981 89.89 15.24 -79.13
N ILE A 982 89.34 14.30 -79.88
CA ILE A 982 89.61 12.88 -79.74
C ILE A 982 89.65 12.24 -81.11
N THR A 983 90.64 11.38 -81.32
CA THR A 983 90.80 10.59 -82.53
C THR A 983 91.01 9.14 -82.13
N LEU A 984 90.14 8.25 -82.56
CA LEU A 984 90.28 6.81 -82.36
C LEU A 984 90.91 6.20 -83.61
N TYR A 985 91.99 5.46 -83.44
CA TYR A 985 92.66 4.68 -84.48
C TYR A 985 92.47 3.18 -84.23
N ASP A 986 92.32 2.42 -85.31
CA ASP A 986 92.38 0.97 -85.24
C ASP A 986 93.83 0.46 -85.04
N GLN A 987 93.98 -0.85 -84.86
CA GLN A 987 95.28 -1.49 -84.65
C GLN A 987 96.27 -1.32 -85.82
N ASN A 988 95.79 -0.97 -87.02
CA ASN A 988 96.62 -0.74 -88.21
C ASN A 988 96.98 0.75 -88.38
N GLY A 989 96.52 1.62 -87.48
CA GLY A 989 96.74 3.06 -87.54
C GLY A 989 95.74 3.80 -88.44
N MET A 990 94.64 3.17 -88.88
CA MET A 990 93.58 3.85 -89.64
C MET A 990 92.63 4.57 -88.69
N GLU A 991 92.24 5.79 -89.05
CA GLU A 991 91.30 6.59 -88.26
C GLU A 991 89.88 6.01 -88.31
N LYS A 992 89.32 5.69 -87.13
CA LYS A 992 87.93 5.25 -86.95
C LYS A 992 86.98 6.41 -86.70
N LYS A 993 87.45 7.40 -85.94
CA LYS A 993 86.62 8.55 -85.55
C LYS A 993 87.52 9.71 -85.15
N HIS A 994 87.27 10.89 -85.70
CA HIS A 994 87.90 12.15 -85.28
C HIS A 994 86.81 13.15 -84.94
N VAL A 995 86.84 13.68 -83.71
CA VAL A 995 85.90 14.70 -83.25
C VAL A 995 86.66 15.76 -82.48
N THR A 996 86.34 17.01 -82.76
CA THR A 996 86.97 18.18 -82.18
C THR A 996 85.91 19.17 -81.72
N ALA A 997 86.25 20.04 -80.77
CA ALA A 997 85.39 21.12 -80.32
C ALA A 997 86.21 22.39 -80.01
N GLU A 998 85.72 23.52 -80.48
CA GLU A 998 86.30 24.83 -80.20
C GLU A 998 85.97 25.32 -78.79
N GLY A 999 86.79 26.22 -78.24
CA GLY A 999 86.60 26.75 -76.88
C GLY A 999 85.26 27.46 -76.66
N GLN A 1000 84.66 28.07 -77.69
CA GLN A 1000 83.34 28.72 -77.58
C GLN A 1000 82.16 27.75 -77.72
N GLU A 1001 82.38 26.49 -78.08
CA GLU A 1001 81.33 25.48 -78.15
C GLU A 1001 80.97 24.94 -76.76
N THR A 1002 79.84 24.24 -76.68
CA THR A 1002 79.54 23.32 -75.57
C THR A 1002 80.06 21.93 -75.90
N SER A 1003 80.37 21.11 -74.90
CA SER A 1003 80.82 19.73 -75.12
C SER A 1003 79.72 18.80 -75.64
N LYS A 1004 78.48 19.28 -75.82
CA LYS A 1004 77.35 18.48 -76.29
C LYS A 1004 77.60 17.86 -77.66
N ASN A 1005 77.97 18.65 -78.66
CA ASN A 1005 78.21 18.14 -80.02
C ASN A 1005 79.38 17.14 -80.05
N PHE A 1006 80.43 17.43 -79.26
CA PHE A 1006 81.54 16.50 -79.06
C PHE A 1006 81.06 15.16 -78.50
N ALA A 1007 80.27 15.18 -77.42
CA ALA A 1007 79.77 13.97 -76.80
C ALA A 1007 78.81 13.21 -77.71
N GLU A 1008 77.85 13.88 -78.35
CA GLU A 1008 76.88 13.23 -79.24
C GLU A 1008 77.56 12.49 -80.40
N GLN A 1009 78.69 13.00 -80.91
CA GLN A 1009 79.42 12.35 -81.98
C GLN A 1009 80.34 11.22 -81.52
N VAL A 1010 80.90 11.30 -80.31
CA VAL A 1010 81.83 10.30 -79.76
C VAL A 1010 81.08 9.18 -79.05
N ASN A 1011 79.95 9.49 -78.40
CA ASN A 1011 79.14 8.54 -77.65
C ASN A 1011 78.66 7.38 -78.53
N GLY A 1012 78.75 6.17 -78.00
CA GLY A 1012 78.40 4.94 -78.70
C GLY A 1012 79.44 4.46 -79.74
N THR A 1013 80.57 5.15 -79.91
CA THR A 1013 81.63 4.72 -80.84
C THR A 1013 82.23 3.40 -80.36
N SER A 1014 82.13 2.35 -81.16
CA SER A 1014 82.70 1.03 -80.85
C SER A 1014 84.22 1.02 -80.94
N PHE A 1015 84.87 0.39 -79.96
CA PHE A 1015 86.31 0.14 -79.96
C PHE A 1015 86.62 -1.36 -79.92
N GLN A 1016 87.85 -1.72 -80.27
CA GLN A 1016 88.42 -3.04 -80.02
C GLN A 1016 89.67 -2.90 -79.16
N TYR A 1017 89.97 -3.91 -78.35
CA TYR A 1017 91.22 -3.93 -77.59
C TYR A 1017 92.41 -3.88 -78.56
N GLY A 1018 93.34 -2.97 -78.33
CA GLY A 1018 94.45 -2.66 -79.23
C GLY A 1018 94.27 -1.36 -80.02
N ASP A 1019 93.04 -0.85 -80.13
CA ASP A 1019 92.79 0.49 -80.69
C ASP A 1019 93.50 1.58 -79.87
N VAL A 1020 93.89 2.67 -80.54
CA VAL A 1020 94.59 3.79 -79.92
C VAL A 1020 93.72 5.04 -79.96
N VAL A 1021 93.42 5.60 -78.79
CA VAL A 1021 92.75 6.88 -78.61
C VAL A 1021 93.78 7.97 -78.47
N LYS A 1022 93.88 8.81 -79.48
CA LYS A 1022 94.65 10.05 -79.44
C LYS A 1022 93.77 11.20 -78.98
N VAL A 1023 94.17 11.87 -77.92
CA VAL A 1023 93.43 12.96 -77.30
C VAL A 1023 94.15 14.27 -77.52
N TYR A 1024 93.41 15.29 -77.94
CA TYR A 1024 93.85 16.67 -78.02
C TYR A 1024 93.26 17.49 -76.88
N HIS A 1025 94.09 18.31 -76.23
CA HIS A 1025 93.63 19.34 -75.29
C HIS A 1025 94.54 20.57 -75.39
N ALA A 1026 93.97 21.74 -75.70
CA ALA A 1026 94.71 22.99 -75.87
C ALA A 1026 95.47 23.38 -74.59
N GLU A 1027 94.88 23.09 -73.43
CA GLU A 1027 95.51 23.17 -72.11
C GLU A 1027 95.74 21.77 -71.54
N SER A 1028 96.79 21.06 -71.94
CA SER A 1028 97.02 19.66 -71.52
C SER A 1028 97.01 19.43 -70.01
N GLY A 1029 97.33 20.45 -69.19
CA GLY A 1029 97.17 20.43 -67.74
C GLY A 1029 95.74 20.24 -67.20
N ARG A 1030 94.73 20.22 -68.07
CA ARG A 1030 93.30 20.06 -67.77
C ARG A 1030 92.68 18.80 -68.34
N LEU A 1031 93.50 17.95 -68.97
CA LEU A 1031 93.12 16.58 -69.31
C LEU A 1031 93.54 15.66 -68.17
N ILE A 1032 92.59 14.86 -67.69
CA ILE A 1032 92.78 13.90 -66.61
C ILE A 1032 92.34 12.53 -67.11
N TRP A 1033 93.00 11.44 -66.70
CA TRP A 1033 92.53 10.11 -67.04
C TRP A 1033 92.56 9.16 -65.86
N TYR A 1034 91.58 8.27 -65.88
CA TYR A 1034 91.29 7.31 -64.84
C TYR A 1034 91.42 5.90 -65.39
N LYS A 1035 91.87 4.99 -64.53
CA LYS A 1035 91.92 3.56 -64.79
C LYS A 1035 91.23 2.85 -63.64
N ASN A 1036 90.22 2.03 -63.92
CA ASN A 1036 89.40 1.40 -62.87
C ASN A 1036 88.91 2.39 -61.79
N SER A 1037 88.47 3.60 -62.19
CA SER A 1037 88.08 4.69 -61.30
C SER A 1037 89.19 5.30 -60.43
N GLU A 1038 90.43 4.83 -60.54
CA GLU A 1038 91.59 5.43 -59.88
C GLU A 1038 92.26 6.47 -60.79
N LEU A 1039 92.64 7.61 -60.22
CA LEU A 1039 93.35 8.66 -60.93
C LEU A 1039 94.77 8.18 -61.27
N VAL A 1040 95.03 7.91 -62.54
CA VAL A 1040 96.33 7.39 -62.99
C VAL A 1040 97.21 8.45 -63.67
N GLY A 1041 96.63 9.57 -64.09
CA GLY A 1041 97.45 10.67 -64.63
C GLY A 1041 96.67 11.94 -64.97
N LYS A 1042 97.44 13.02 -65.12
CA LYS A 1042 96.99 14.36 -65.50
C LYS A 1042 98.06 14.96 -66.41
N GLY A 1043 97.66 15.66 -67.48
CA GLY A 1043 98.64 16.22 -68.42
C GLY A 1043 99.51 17.33 -67.80
N ASP A 1044 100.65 17.61 -68.44
CA ASP A 1044 101.62 18.64 -68.00
C ASP A 1044 101.50 19.88 -68.89
N LYS A 1045 101.22 21.05 -68.26
CA LYS A 1045 100.99 22.35 -68.92
C LYS A 1045 102.08 22.78 -69.93
N LYS A 1046 103.29 22.19 -69.89
CA LYS A 1046 104.43 22.59 -70.73
C LYS A 1046 104.93 21.55 -71.75
N LYS A 1047 104.33 20.35 -71.84
CA LYS A 1047 104.98 19.23 -72.57
C LYS A 1047 104.29 18.74 -73.85
N PHE A 1048 102.98 18.88 -74.01
CA PHE A 1048 102.29 18.39 -75.22
C PHE A 1048 100.90 19.01 -75.39
N LYS A 1049 100.35 18.95 -76.60
CA LYS A 1049 98.92 19.23 -76.91
C LYS A 1049 98.13 17.97 -77.25
N GLU A 1050 98.83 16.87 -77.51
CA GLU A 1050 98.23 15.57 -77.87
C GLU A 1050 98.89 14.45 -77.06
N ILE A 1051 98.08 13.46 -76.66
CA ILE A 1051 98.49 12.27 -75.91
C ILE A 1051 97.73 11.06 -76.44
N SER A 1052 98.39 9.92 -76.54
CA SER A 1052 97.77 8.70 -77.06
C SER A 1052 97.62 7.65 -75.96
N PHE A 1053 96.50 6.94 -75.97
CA PHE A 1053 96.18 5.84 -75.07
C PHE A 1053 95.78 4.61 -75.87
N LYS A 1054 96.42 3.47 -75.61
CA LYS A 1054 95.97 2.18 -76.12
C LYS A 1054 94.84 1.67 -75.21
N ILE A 1055 93.72 1.26 -75.81
CA ILE A 1055 92.63 0.61 -75.08
C ILE A 1055 93.00 -0.86 -74.89
N THR A 1056 93.12 -1.33 -73.64
CA THR A 1056 93.42 -2.73 -73.31
C THR A 1056 92.32 -3.33 -72.44
N PRO A 1057 92.26 -4.67 -72.29
CA PRO A 1057 91.33 -5.30 -71.34
C PRO A 1057 91.51 -4.83 -69.90
N ASN A 1058 92.68 -4.25 -69.60
CA ASN A 1058 93.02 -3.75 -68.27
C ASN A 1058 92.74 -2.24 -68.13
N GLY A 1059 92.22 -1.55 -69.16
CA GLY A 1059 91.91 -0.12 -69.15
C GLY A 1059 92.70 0.69 -70.18
N LEU A 1060 92.81 2.01 -69.96
CA LEU A 1060 93.56 2.93 -70.82
C LEU A 1060 95.06 2.96 -70.47
N GLU A 1061 95.93 2.61 -71.42
CA GLU A 1061 97.39 2.62 -71.26
C GLU A 1061 98.04 3.69 -72.13
N GLN A 1062 98.74 4.66 -71.52
CA GLN A 1062 99.40 5.72 -72.26
C GLN A 1062 100.53 5.18 -73.15
N VAL A 1063 100.57 5.62 -74.41
CA VAL A 1063 101.63 5.29 -75.38
C VAL A 1063 102.30 6.57 -75.89
N GLN A 1064 103.59 6.48 -76.24
CA GLN A 1064 104.40 7.61 -76.75
C GLN A 1064 104.20 7.85 -78.24
#